data_AF-A0A5E4QJE3-F1
#
_entry.id   AF-A0A5E4QJE3-F1
#
_cell.length_a   1.000
_cell.length_b   1.000
_cell.length_c   1.000
_cell.angle_alpha   90.00
_cell.angle_beta   90.00
_cell.angle_gamma   90.00
#
_symmetry.space_group_name_H-M   'P 1'
#
loop_
_entity.id
_entity.type
_entity.pdbx_description
1 polymer ?
#
loop_
_entity_poly.entity_id
_entity_poly.type
_entity_poly.pdbx_seq_one_letter_code
_entity_poly.pdbx_strand_id
1 'polypeptide(L)'
;FYHKMQFYRVISVRKLFFSKTHVLPKTLKNFLTSKVDTPKNVYYQHYTNLPLPKNKILGTYIWIDGSGIMMRSKDRILNEMPPDISCIPKWSFDGSSTGQAKAEDSDTMLIPVAMYKDPFRMSPHVLILCETFYGDGNPTATNHRAKCAQVLSNISDQDPWFGIEQEYIIFDSDMWPIGWPKSRGFPATESLYSYCGIGEHVAGRDIVECHARSCLYAGLDYGGSNAEVMKGSWEFQVGPVKGIKAADDLWIGRYLLNRIAENFGMIISYHPKPMGNDQPGIGCHHNFSVKKMRDDGGLKEIEKVCNVLCEQHAELIKNYGLQDGEENKKRLTGKFETASYDSCRWAVADRAASVRLQRSVISNKKGFLEDRRPAGDCDPYRVCALIASTCNTINVIISTKRFMLKQSINHIMNKKVFDRYIRLPVPCNKVLATYFWIDGSGINLRNKDRILNCTPYTADAAPGWAFDGSSTGQATTANSDTSLKPCAVYKDPFRLEPHVVVLAEVYMGDGKPALTNHRKFCNDLCEFHKAEEPWFGLEQEYTMLDVDGWGLGWPKGGGFPAVNYEFSYCGVGAKYIAGRDVCESHAKACLYAGCDFEGTNAEVMFACWEWQIGTTIGIKAADDMWMSRYVMSRVSEDYGVVVTYHPKPMGAKHPGVGMHHNFSTKRMRSDGGFKFIEECIGRLEKNHMKHMKNYGNDEMTNRQRLSGKFETAPFDKFSWGMANRKASIRLPRNIKTVGKGFMEDRRPGGDCDPYLVCGLLMDTCLGSAPGGGSTKKC
;
A
#
# COMPACT_ATOMS: atom_id res chain seq x y z
N PHE A 1 -15.53 -73.74 21.27
CA PHE A 1 -15.11 -74.76 22.25
C PHE A 1 -14.31 -75.83 21.51
N TYR A 2 -13.07 -76.16 21.82
CA TYR A 2 -12.11 -75.58 22.77
C TYR A 2 -10.76 -75.34 22.04
N HIS A 3 -9.91 -74.44 22.53
CA HIS A 3 -8.61 -74.12 21.90
C HIS A 3 -7.45 -74.19 22.89
N LYS A 4 -6.26 -74.53 22.38
CA LYS A 4 -5.05 -74.81 23.17
C LYS A 4 -4.16 -73.56 23.31
N MET A 5 -3.54 -73.42 24.48
CA MET A 5 -2.25 -72.74 24.60
C MET A 5 -1.12 -73.72 24.20
N GLN A 6 -0.03 -73.25 23.57
CA GLN A 6 1.28 -73.06 24.23
C GLN A 6 2.47 -72.86 23.24
N PHE A 7 3.46 -72.08 23.72
CA PHE A 7 4.92 -72.18 23.49
C PHE A 7 5.57 -71.94 22.10
N TYR A 8 6.45 -70.92 22.00
CA TYR A 8 7.93 -70.98 22.22
C TYR A 8 8.83 -70.12 21.27
N ARG A 9 9.65 -69.28 21.92
CA ARG A 9 11.05 -68.90 21.58
C ARG A 9 11.36 -67.97 20.38
N VAL A 10 12.66 -67.62 20.29
CA VAL A 10 13.21 -66.37 19.73
C VAL A 10 14.57 -66.64 19.04
N ILE A 11 15.03 -65.67 18.21
CA ILE A 11 16.39 -65.52 17.62
C ILE A 11 16.65 -66.32 16.32
N SER A 12 16.90 -65.63 15.18
CA SER A 12 18.25 -65.55 14.53
C SER A 12 18.30 -64.88 13.13
N VAL A 13 19.24 -63.93 12.96
CA VAL A 13 20.10 -63.62 11.78
C VAL A 13 19.53 -63.31 10.37
N ARG A 14 19.61 -62.02 10.01
CA ARG A 14 20.16 -61.34 8.78
C ARG A 14 19.90 -61.83 7.32
N LYS A 15 19.50 -60.82 6.52
CA LYS A 15 19.95 -60.42 5.15
C LYS A 15 19.42 -61.15 3.88
N LEU A 16 19.21 -60.32 2.84
CA LEU A 16 18.97 -60.61 1.40
C LEU A 16 17.58 -61.25 1.10
N PHE A 17 16.87 -61.00 -0.01
CA PHE A 17 17.18 -60.29 -1.28
C PHE A 17 16.12 -59.23 -1.67
N PHE A 18 16.23 -58.62 -2.86
CA PHE A 18 15.41 -57.52 -3.40
C PHE A 18 14.16 -57.96 -4.20
N SER A 19 13.17 -57.05 -4.28
CA SER A 19 12.01 -57.03 -5.20
C SER A 19 10.92 -58.10 -4.94
N LYS A 20 9.61 -57.88 -5.18
CA LYS A 20 8.92 -56.90 -6.05
C LYS A 20 7.67 -56.26 -5.39
N THR A 21 7.25 -55.15 -5.97
CA THR A 21 5.94 -54.46 -5.91
C THR A 21 4.74 -55.21 -5.30
N HIS A 22 4.15 -54.62 -4.24
CA HIS A 22 2.70 -54.68 -3.99
C HIS A 22 2.15 -53.27 -3.70
N VAL A 23 0.92 -53.03 -4.14
CA VAL A 23 0.23 -51.73 -4.07
C VAL A 23 -0.62 -51.67 -2.80
N LEU A 24 -0.40 -50.66 -1.96
CA LEU A 24 -1.27 -50.39 -0.81
C LEU A 24 -2.54 -49.61 -1.24
N PRO A 25 -3.72 -49.88 -0.64
CA PRO A 25 -4.98 -49.27 -1.04
C PRO A 25 -5.02 -47.74 -0.95
N LYS A 26 -5.76 -47.13 -1.89
CA LYS A 26 -5.69 -45.70 -2.23
C LYS A 26 -6.44 -44.75 -1.27
N THR A 27 -6.94 -45.25 -0.14
CA THR A 27 -7.95 -44.57 0.71
C THR A 27 -7.44 -44.05 2.06
N LEU A 28 -6.21 -44.35 2.49
CA LEU A 28 -5.66 -43.90 3.78
C LEU A 28 -4.64 -42.75 3.68
N LYS A 29 -4.61 -42.01 2.57
CA LYS A 29 -3.55 -41.01 2.28
C LYS A 29 -4.03 -39.54 2.27
N ASN A 30 -5.31 -39.28 2.48
CA ASN A 30 -5.92 -37.95 2.29
C ASN A 30 -6.02 -37.08 3.56
N PHE A 31 -5.39 -37.48 4.68
CA PHE A 31 -5.59 -36.83 6.00
C PHE A 31 -4.36 -36.13 6.60
N LEU A 32 -3.21 -36.08 5.92
CA LEU A 32 -1.95 -35.55 6.49
C LEU A 32 -1.13 -34.60 5.59
N THR A 33 -1.66 -34.13 4.46
CA THR A 33 -0.96 -33.19 3.56
C THR A 33 -1.83 -32.05 3.05
N SER A 34 -2.42 -31.26 3.95
CA SER A 34 -2.97 -29.94 3.63
C SER A 34 -1.85 -28.89 3.50
N LYS A 35 -0.88 -29.12 2.60
CA LYS A 35 0.03 -28.06 2.16
C LYS A 35 -0.75 -27.08 1.31
N VAL A 36 -0.79 -25.82 1.73
CA VAL A 36 -1.46 -24.73 1.02
C VAL A 36 -0.52 -24.23 -0.08
N ASP A 37 -0.40 -25.02 -1.15
CA ASP A 37 0.41 -24.70 -2.34
C ASP A 37 -0.24 -23.56 -3.15
N THR A 38 -0.19 -22.33 -2.62
CA THR A 38 -0.56 -21.11 -3.35
C THR A 38 0.69 -20.48 -3.95
N PRO A 39 0.74 -20.12 -5.24
CA PRO A 39 1.93 -19.58 -5.89
C PRO A 39 2.20 -18.09 -5.57
N LYS A 40 2.02 -17.67 -4.32
CA LYS A 40 2.31 -16.30 -3.89
C LYS A 40 3.81 -15.99 -4.03
N ASN A 41 4.08 -14.79 -4.52
CA ASN A 41 5.39 -14.13 -4.65
C ASN A 41 6.38 -14.50 -5.78
N VAL A 42 6.14 -15.45 -6.68
CA VAL A 42 7.07 -15.61 -7.85
C VAL A 42 7.05 -14.37 -8.75
N TYR A 43 5.87 -13.79 -9.02
CA TYR A 43 5.75 -12.54 -9.76
C TYR A 43 6.23 -11.33 -8.98
N TYR A 44 5.83 -11.21 -7.72
CA TYR A 44 6.29 -10.12 -6.86
C TYR A 44 7.83 -10.09 -6.81
N GLN A 45 8.48 -11.25 -6.69
CA GLN A 45 9.94 -11.37 -6.77
C GLN A 45 10.50 -11.08 -8.17
N HIS A 46 9.83 -11.47 -9.26
CA HIS A 46 10.25 -11.07 -10.61
C HIS A 46 10.28 -9.54 -10.76
N TYR A 47 9.18 -8.86 -10.45
CA TYR A 47 9.07 -7.41 -10.58
C TYR A 47 9.96 -6.67 -9.56
N THR A 48 9.99 -7.08 -8.28
CA THR A 48 10.86 -6.43 -7.27
C THR A 48 12.36 -6.63 -7.51
N ASN A 49 12.78 -7.66 -8.26
CA ASN A 49 14.18 -7.85 -8.65
C ASN A 49 14.58 -7.16 -9.98
N LEU A 50 13.69 -6.46 -10.69
CA LEU A 50 14.09 -5.72 -11.90
C LEU A 50 15.16 -4.65 -11.56
N PRO A 51 16.18 -4.44 -12.42
CA PRO A 51 17.18 -3.39 -12.20
C PRO A 51 16.54 -2.00 -12.33
N LEU A 52 16.88 -1.09 -11.41
CA LEU A 52 16.46 0.31 -11.45
C LEU A 52 17.60 1.20 -11.98
N PRO A 53 17.31 2.42 -12.48
CA PRO A 53 18.34 3.40 -12.81
C PRO A 53 19.24 3.70 -11.60
N LYS A 54 20.57 3.79 -11.82
CA LYS A 54 21.57 3.95 -10.74
C LYS A 54 21.36 5.19 -9.85
N ASN A 55 20.64 6.19 -10.35
CA ASN A 55 20.30 7.45 -9.71
C ASN A 55 18.79 7.58 -9.42
N LYS A 56 18.10 6.47 -9.13
CA LYS A 56 16.70 6.46 -8.73
C LYS A 56 16.44 5.41 -7.64
N ILE A 57 15.99 5.86 -6.48
CA ILE A 57 15.59 4.99 -5.37
C ILE A 57 14.15 5.31 -4.94
N LEU A 58 13.39 4.30 -4.54
CA LEU A 58 12.18 4.50 -3.74
C LEU A 58 12.58 4.88 -2.30
N GLY A 59 11.97 5.93 -1.77
CA GLY A 59 11.89 6.25 -0.35
C GLY A 59 10.43 6.21 0.12
N THR A 60 10.10 5.30 1.04
CA THR A 60 8.72 5.09 1.52
C THR A 60 8.43 5.99 2.71
N TYR A 61 7.55 6.96 2.54
CA TYR A 61 7.12 7.85 3.63
C TYR A 61 6.03 7.14 4.43
N ILE A 62 6.24 6.98 5.74
CA ILE A 62 5.36 6.26 6.67
C ILE A 62 4.87 7.24 7.74
N TRP A 63 3.56 7.26 8.01
CA TRP A 63 2.97 8.10 9.05
C TRP A 63 1.78 7.41 9.72
N ILE A 64 1.23 8.04 10.77
CA ILE A 64 0.06 7.57 11.53
C ILE A 64 -1.14 8.44 11.14
N ASP A 65 -2.30 7.83 10.89
CA ASP A 65 -3.52 8.54 10.48
C ASP A 65 -4.37 9.09 11.64
N GLY A 66 -5.56 9.61 11.32
CA GLY A 66 -6.52 10.15 12.27
C GLY A 66 -7.13 9.12 13.23
N SER A 67 -6.90 7.81 13.04
CA SER A 67 -7.27 6.78 14.02
C SER A 67 -6.30 6.66 15.19
N GLY A 68 -5.08 7.18 15.07
CA GLY A 68 -4.02 7.06 16.09
C GLY A 68 -3.38 5.67 16.20
N ILE A 69 -3.73 4.72 15.30
CA ILE A 69 -3.07 3.40 15.24
C ILE A 69 -2.71 2.93 13.83
N MET A 70 -3.52 3.27 12.83
CA MET A 70 -3.29 2.75 11.50
C MET A 70 -2.21 3.59 10.83
N MET A 71 -1.17 2.89 10.39
CA MET A 71 -0.12 3.50 9.60
C MET A 71 -0.56 3.64 8.16
N ARG A 72 -0.01 4.66 7.51
CA ARG A 72 -0.17 4.99 6.09
C ARG A 72 1.21 4.97 5.46
N SER A 73 1.31 4.64 4.18
CA SER A 73 2.58 4.82 3.46
C SER A 73 2.41 5.02 1.97
N LYS A 74 3.27 5.87 1.39
CA LYS A 74 3.43 6.03 -0.06
C LYS A 74 4.89 6.27 -0.44
N ASP A 75 5.24 5.92 -1.66
CA ASP A 75 6.61 5.93 -2.16
C ASP A 75 6.91 7.20 -2.97
N ARG A 76 8.05 7.83 -2.68
CA ARG A 76 8.61 8.92 -3.49
C ARG A 76 9.86 8.42 -4.19
N ILE A 77 10.08 8.82 -5.43
CA ILE A 77 11.37 8.60 -6.09
C ILE A 77 12.36 9.68 -5.65
N LEU A 78 13.53 9.27 -5.16
CA LEU A 78 14.67 10.11 -4.79
C LEU A 78 15.83 9.83 -5.75
N ASN A 79 16.71 10.81 -5.97
CA ASN A 79 17.80 10.68 -6.95
C ASN A 79 19.02 9.88 -6.43
N GLU A 80 19.13 9.74 -5.11
CA GLU A 80 20.19 8.98 -4.43
C GLU A 80 19.71 8.63 -3.01
N MET A 81 20.51 7.83 -2.28
CA MET A 81 20.26 7.58 -0.86
C MET A 81 20.60 8.84 -0.04
N PRO A 82 19.66 9.43 0.72
CA PRO A 82 19.94 10.61 1.53
C PRO A 82 21.07 10.31 2.55
N PRO A 83 22.06 11.20 2.71
CA PRO A 83 23.12 11.01 3.70
C PRO A 83 22.60 11.18 5.15
N ASP A 84 21.60 12.03 5.34
CA ASP A 84 20.92 12.28 6.60
C ASP A 84 19.46 12.71 6.40
N ILE A 85 18.72 12.88 7.51
CA ILE A 85 17.28 13.16 7.53
C ILE A 85 16.93 14.56 6.97
N SER A 86 17.82 15.55 7.11
CA SER A 86 17.58 16.92 6.60
C SER A 86 17.62 17.01 5.07
N CYS A 87 18.33 16.10 4.42
CA CYS A 87 18.31 15.94 2.96
C CYS A 87 17.03 15.28 2.43
N ILE A 88 16.14 14.76 3.30
CA ILE A 88 14.90 14.11 2.88
C ILE A 88 13.83 15.18 2.60
N PRO A 89 13.30 15.29 1.37
CA PRO A 89 12.38 16.37 1.03
C PRO A 89 11.01 16.18 1.68
N LYS A 90 10.55 17.21 2.41
CA LYS A 90 9.17 17.30 2.93
C LYS A 90 8.15 17.00 1.81
N TRP A 91 7.02 16.42 2.18
CA TRP A 91 5.96 16.07 1.23
C TRP A 91 4.58 16.38 1.80
N SER A 92 3.52 16.08 1.06
CA SER A 92 2.13 16.23 1.48
C SER A 92 1.29 15.04 1.00
N PHE A 93 0.12 14.86 1.59
CA PHE A 93 -0.90 13.87 1.25
C PHE A 93 -2.29 14.48 1.47
N ASP A 94 -3.33 13.86 0.90
CA ASP A 94 -4.69 14.21 1.29
C ASP A 94 -4.98 13.68 2.71
N GLY A 95 -5.09 14.59 3.67
CA GLY A 95 -5.48 14.29 5.03
C GLY A 95 -6.98 14.14 5.22
N SER A 96 -7.82 14.56 4.26
CA SER A 96 -9.26 14.35 4.41
C SER A 96 -9.60 12.86 4.32
N SER A 97 -8.96 12.15 3.40
CA SER A 97 -8.96 10.68 3.28
C SER A 97 -7.98 9.98 4.24
N THR A 98 -7.68 10.59 5.39
CA THR A 98 -7.07 9.90 6.55
C THR A 98 -7.72 10.31 7.89
N GLY A 99 -8.80 11.10 7.87
CA GLY A 99 -9.41 11.69 9.07
C GLY A 99 -8.57 12.79 9.73
N GLN A 100 -7.60 13.37 9.02
CA GLN A 100 -6.68 14.41 9.53
C GLN A 100 -6.92 15.80 8.93
N ALA A 101 -7.83 15.98 7.97
CA ALA A 101 -8.17 17.28 7.37
C ALA A 101 -9.63 17.32 6.85
N LYS A 102 -10.04 18.41 6.19
CA LYS A 102 -11.37 18.54 5.55
C LYS A 102 -11.24 18.61 4.03
N ALA A 103 -12.25 18.19 3.27
CA ALA A 103 -12.18 18.22 1.79
C ALA A 103 -12.04 19.64 1.21
N GLU A 104 -12.41 20.68 1.98
CA GLU A 104 -12.22 22.10 1.63
C GLU A 104 -10.79 22.61 1.85
N ASP A 105 -10.04 21.96 2.75
CA ASP A 105 -8.65 22.28 3.09
C ASP A 105 -7.96 20.97 3.53
N SER A 106 -7.43 20.24 2.54
CA SER A 106 -7.14 18.81 2.69
C SER A 106 -5.65 18.43 2.65
N ASP A 107 -4.77 19.33 2.19
CA ASP A 107 -3.33 19.07 2.08
C ASP A 107 -2.69 19.00 3.48
N THR A 108 -2.30 17.81 3.93
CA THR A 108 -1.57 17.59 5.20
C THR A 108 -0.10 17.30 4.90
N MET A 109 0.81 17.88 5.69
CA MET A 109 2.26 17.82 5.47
C MET A 109 2.90 16.61 6.16
N LEU A 110 3.89 16.01 5.49
CA LEU A 110 4.79 14.98 6.00
C LEU A 110 6.17 15.58 6.26
N ILE A 111 6.62 15.51 7.50
CA ILE A 111 7.93 15.97 7.97
C ILE A 111 8.76 14.74 8.34
N PRO A 112 9.83 14.40 7.58
CA PRO A 112 10.73 13.29 7.92
C PRO A 112 11.37 13.48 9.31
N VAL A 113 11.39 12.42 10.12
CA VAL A 113 11.93 12.44 11.49
C VAL A 113 12.83 11.26 11.85
N ALA A 114 12.74 10.13 11.13
CA ALA A 114 13.70 9.02 11.21
C ALA A 114 13.79 8.28 9.87
N MET A 115 14.95 7.67 9.59
CA MET A 115 15.21 6.93 8.35
C MET A 115 15.78 5.55 8.66
N TYR A 116 15.26 4.53 7.97
CA TYR A 116 15.57 3.12 8.16
C TYR A 116 15.84 2.45 6.80
N LYS A 117 16.50 1.30 6.77
CA LYS A 117 16.68 0.53 5.51
C LYS A 117 15.40 -0.20 5.17
N ASP A 118 15.01 -0.26 3.89
CA ASP A 118 13.83 -1.01 3.43
C ASP A 118 14.16 -2.52 3.34
N PRO A 119 13.55 -3.40 4.16
CA PRO A 119 13.81 -4.85 4.13
C PRO A 119 12.98 -5.60 3.07
N PHE A 120 12.05 -4.93 2.39
CA PHE A 120 11.25 -5.49 1.30
C PHE A 120 11.93 -5.30 -0.05
N ARG A 121 12.52 -4.12 -0.25
CA ARG A 121 13.17 -3.73 -1.52
C ARG A 121 14.69 -3.71 -1.47
N MET A 122 15.27 -3.79 -0.27
CA MET A 122 16.70 -3.79 0.04
C MET A 122 17.42 -2.48 -0.34
N SER A 123 18.67 -2.34 0.11
CA SER A 123 19.56 -1.23 -0.29
C SER A 123 19.59 -1.07 -1.82
N PRO A 124 19.45 0.15 -2.38
CA PRO A 124 19.57 1.46 -1.70
C PRO A 124 18.25 2.05 -1.16
N HIS A 125 17.17 1.28 -1.07
CA HIS A 125 15.85 1.78 -0.66
C HIS A 125 15.73 2.04 0.85
N VAL A 126 14.92 3.04 1.20
CA VAL A 126 14.77 3.55 2.57
C VAL A 126 13.30 3.69 2.98
N LEU A 127 13.03 3.42 4.26
CA LEU A 127 11.77 3.77 4.93
C LEU A 127 11.98 5.07 5.72
N ILE A 128 10.99 5.95 5.68
CA ILE A 128 11.08 7.33 6.17
C ILE A 128 9.90 7.57 7.11
N LEU A 129 10.14 7.50 8.42
CA LEU A 129 9.13 7.80 9.42
C LEU A 129 8.88 9.32 9.43
N CYS A 130 7.61 9.71 9.40
CA CYS A 130 7.17 11.09 9.25
C CYS A 130 6.20 11.52 10.35
N GLU A 131 6.35 12.77 10.80
CA GLU A 131 5.33 13.49 11.55
C GLU A 131 4.34 14.19 10.61
N THR A 132 3.11 14.37 11.10
CA THR A 132 2.00 14.97 10.37
C THR A 132 1.62 16.34 10.92
N PHE A 133 1.51 17.33 10.02
CA PHE A 133 1.18 18.72 10.33
C PHE A 133 0.10 19.26 9.37
N TYR A 134 -0.81 20.07 9.89
CA TYR A 134 -1.79 20.83 9.11
C TYR A 134 -1.11 21.87 8.21
N GLY A 135 -1.83 22.39 7.21
CA GLY A 135 -1.34 23.42 6.28
C GLY A 135 -1.00 24.78 6.90
N ASP A 136 -1.37 25.02 8.16
CA ASP A 136 -1.00 26.22 8.95
C ASP A 136 0.32 26.04 9.74
N GLY A 137 0.89 24.82 9.76
CA GLY A 137 2.09 24.48 10.51
C GLY A 137 1.86 23.88 11.91
N ASN A 138 0.61 23.69 12.35
CA ASN A 138 0.31 23.01 13.61
C ASN A 138 0.36 21.48 13.47
N PRO A 139 0.78 20.72 14.50
CA PRO A 139 0.78 19.26 14.46
C PRO A 139 -0.67 18.72 14.41
N THR A 140 -0.90 17.63 13.66
CA THR A 140 -2.24 17.01 13.61
C THR A 140 -2.64 16.41 14.96
N ALA A 141 -3.95 16.28 15.21
CA ALA A 141 -4.47 15.75 16.48
C ALA A 141 -3.90 14.38 16.90
N THR A 142 -3.46 13.54 15.96
CA THR A 142 -2.82 12.23 16.23
C THR A 142 -1.29 12.26 16.22
N ASN A 143 -0.64 13.41 16.00
CA ASN A 143 0.80 13.59 16.14
C ASN A 143 1.19 13.68 17.63
N HIS A 144 1.10 12.56 18.34
CA HIS A 144 1.59 12.44 19.72
C HIS A 144 3.13 12.45 19.79
N ARG A 145 3.84 12.26 18.66
CA ARG A 145 5.30 12.25 18.58
C ARG A 145 5.91 13.57 18.99
N ALA A 146 5.41 14.69 18.46
CA ALA A 146 5.90 16.02 18.82
C ALA A 146 5.80 16.29 20.34
N LYS A 147 4.68 15.91 20.97
CA LYS A 147 4.51 15.99 22.44
C LYS A 147 5.47 15.05 23.18
N CYS A 148 5.69 13.85 22.67
CA CYS A 148 6.65 12.89 23.24
C CYS A 148 8.09 13.42 23.20
N ALA A 149 8.51 13.98 22.06
CA ALA A 149 9.81 14.62 21.91
C ALA A 149 10.01 15.74 22.95
N GLN A 150 9.01 16.61 23.12
CA GLN A 150 9.04 17.70 24.10
C GLN A 150 9.14 17.20 25.55
N VAL A 151 8.37 16.18 25.93
CA VAL A 151 8.43 15.61 27.29
C VAL A 151 9.76 14.90 27.53
N LEU A 152 10.29 14.18 26.54
CA LEU A 152 11.57 13.49 26.64
C LEU A 152 12.77 14.44 26.64
N SER A 153 12.71 15.59 25.97
CA SER A 153 13.75 16.62 26.07
C SER A 153 13.82 17.20 27.49
N ASN A 154 12.67 17.39 28.16
CA ASN A 154 12.58 17.93 29.51
C ASN A 154 13.17 17.02 30.60
N ILE A 155 13.45 15.75 30.30
CA ILE A 155 14.13 14.80 31.19
C ILE A 155 15.37 14.16 30.55
N SER A 156 15.91 14.75 29.48
CA SER A 156 16.99 14.16 28.67
C SER A 156 18.33 14.03 29.42
N ASP A 157 18.55 14.87 30.42
CA ASP A 157 19.61 14.82 31.43
C ASP A 157 19.52 13.55 32.31
N GLN A 158 18.29 13.07 32.55
CA GLN A 158 18.03 11.87 33.36
C GLN A 158 18.20 10.58 32.55
N ASP A 159 18.60 10.64 31.28
CA ASP A 159 18.87 9.48 30.42
C ASP A 159 17.71 8.44 30.40
N PRO A 160 16.51 8.82 29.94
CA PRO A 160 15.34 7.93 29.93
C PRO A 160 15.50 6.79 28.92
N TRP A 161 15.36 5.55 29.39
CA TRP A 161 15.45 4.33 28.58
C TRP A 161 14.12 3.56 28.66
N PHE A 162 13.68 3.03 27.52
CA PHE A 162 12.47 2.22 27.39
C PHE A 162 12.79 0.85 26.78
N GLY A 163 12.08 -0.18 27.24
CA GLY A 163 11.99 -1.49 26.61
C GLY A 163 10.52 -1.88 26.44
N ILE A 164 10.01 -1.95 25.21
CA ILE A 164 8.57 -2.12 24.94
C ILE A 164 8.29 -3.54 24.45
N GLU A 165 7.41 -4.24 25.17
CA GLU A 165 6.95 -5.62 24.95
C GLU A 165 5.63 -5.57 24.17
N GLN A 166 5.64 -5.70 22.84
CA GLN A 166 4.44 -5.64 22.02
C GLN A 166 3.87 -7.04 21.77
N GLU A 167 2.81 -7.39 22.48
CA GLU A 167 1.98 -8.54 22.14
C GLU A 167 1.09 -8.22 20.91
N TYR A 168 0.75 -9.24 20.14
CA TYR A 168 -0.19 -9.18 19.02
C TYR A 168 -0.73 -10.56 18.67
N ILE A 169 -1.93 -10.61 18.10
CA ILE A 169 -2.54 -11.85 17.60
C ILE A 169 -2.61 -11.84 16.06
N ILE A 170 -2.30 -12.99 15.47
CA ILE A 170 -2.34 -13.23 14.02
C ILE A 170 -3.68 -13.89 13.66
N PHE A 171 -4.44 -13.25 12.78
CA PHE A 171 -5.71 -13.72 12.24
C PHE A 171 -5.58 -14.25 10.81
N ASP A 172 -6.44 -15.22 10.48
CA ASP A 172 -6.59 -15.79 9.16
C ASP A 172 -7.74 -15.18 8.34
N SER A 173 -7.77 -15.54 7.04
CA SER A 173 -8.66 -15.01 6.01
C SER A 173 -10.16 -15.37 6.12
N ASP A 174 -10.64 -15.95 7.21
CA ASP A 174 -12.08 -16.18 7.45
C ASP A 174 -12.57 -15.55 8.76
N MET A 175 -11.76 -14.68 9.37
CA MET A 175 -12.02 -14.01 10.64
C MET A 175 -11.81 -14.87 11.90
N TRP A 176 -10.86 -15.82 11.91
CA TRP A 176 -10.50 -16.63 13.09
C TRP A 176 -8.97 -16.55 13.37
N PRO A 177 -8.48 -16.74 14.61
CA PRO A 177 -7.05 -16.75 14.89
C PRO A 177 -6.33 -17.92 14.20
N ILE A 178 -5.06 -17.69 13.82
CA ILE A 178 -4.27 -18.74 13.17
C ILE A 178 -4.02 -19.93 14.11
N GLY A 179 -4.24 -21.15 13.61
CA GLY A 179 -4.09 -22.39 14.38
C GLY A 179 -5.28 -22.78 15.27
N TRP A 180 -6.40 -22.06 15.21
CA TRP A 180 -7.67 -22.42 15.88
C TRP A 180 -8.62 -23.20 14.94
N PRO A 181 -9.51 -24.07 15.47
CA PRO A 181 -10.48 -24.79 14.64
C PRO A 181 -11.47 -23.89 13.89
N LYS A 182 -11.51 -24.03 12.56
CA LYS A 182 -12.35 -23.25 11.63
C LYS A 182 -13.87 -23.34 11.88
N SER A 183 -14.34 -24.34 12.62
CA SER A 183 -15.73 -24.46 13.10
C SER A 183 -16.11 -23.43 14.19
N ARG A 184 -15.30 -22.38 14.38
CA ARG A 184 -15.35 -21.44 15.52
C ARG A 184 -15.18 -22.11 16.89
N GLY A 185 -14.45 -23.23 16.91
CA GLY A 185 -14.05 -23.90 18.14
C GLY A 185 -12.76 -23.33 18.74
N PHE A 186 -12.48 -23.71 19.99
CA PHE A 186 -11.22 -23.45 20.68
C PHE A 186 -10.16 -24.51 20.32
N PRO A 187 -8.85 -24.21 20.42
CA PRO A 187 -7.80 -25.21 20.25
C PRO A 187 -7.96 -26.37 21.26
N ALA A 188 -7.66 -27.60 20.83
CA ALA A 188 -7.60 -28.75 21.73
C ALA A 188 -6.35 -28.76 22.64
N THR A 189 -5.41 -27.85 22.39
CA THR A 189 -4.24 -27.59 23.24
C THR A 189 -4.63 -26.59 24.32
N GLU A 190 -4.37 -26.89 25.60
CA GLU A 190 -4.51 -25.88 26.67
C GLU A 190 -3.56 -24.70 26.42
N SER A 191 -3.99 -23.48 26.77
CA SER A 191 -3.27 -22.24 26.49
C SER A 191 -1.82 -22.25 26.98
N LEU A 192 -1.57 -22.77 28.19
CA LEU A 192 -0.26 -22.80 28.83
C LEU A 192 0.87 -23.39 27.97
N TYR A 193 0.59 -24.40 27.13
CA TYR A 193 1.61 -25.01 26.25
C TYR A 193 2.01 -24.13 25.04
N SER A 194 1.26 -23.06 24.78
CA SER A 194 1.53 -22.11 23.68
C SER A 194 2.68 -21.15 24.02
N TYR A 195 2.80 -20.76 25.30
CA TYR A 195 3.80 -19.80 25.78
C TYR A 195 5.22 -20.34 25.58
N CYS A 196 6.03 -19.64 24.79
CA CYS A 196 7.35 -20.11 24.31
C CYS A 196 7.33 -21.49 23.64
N GLY A 197 6.16 -21.96 23.17
CA GLY A 197 5.95 -23.32 22.66
C GLY A 197 6.66 -23.61 21.33
N ILE A 198 6.77 -24.90 21.02
CA ILE A 198 7.34 -25.42 19.77
C ILE A 198 6.37 -26.37 19.07
N GLY A 199 6.66 -26.75 17.83
CA GLY A 199 5.84 -27.68 17.05
C GLY A 199 4.38 -27.20 16.89
N GLU A 200 3.45 -28.11 17.09
CA GLU A 200 2.00 -27.92 16.97
C GLU A 200 1.40 -26.96 18.01
N HIS A 201 2.12 -26.61 19.08
CA HIS A 201 1.58 -25.74 20.13
C HIS A 201 1.47 -24.27 19.69
N VAL A 202 2.26 -23.84 18.71
CA VAL A 202 2.26 -22.46 18.18
C VAL A 202 1.71 -22.39 16.75
N ALA A 203 1.45 -21.19 16.24
CA ALA A 203 1.03 -20.96 14.86
C ALA A 203 1.47 -19.57 14.38
N GLY A 204 1.92 -19.46 13.12
CA GLY A 204 2.36 -18.19 12.52
C GLY A 204 3.86 -17.84 12.68
N ARG A 205 4.69 -18.77 13.18
CA ARG A 205 6.13 -18.57 13.43
C ARG A 205 6.90 -17.96 12.25
N ASP A 206 6.59 -18.38 11.02
CA ASP A 206 7.22 -17.89 9.80
C ASP A 206 7.15 -16.36 9.65
N ILE A 207 6.02 -15.75 10.04
CA ILE A 207 5.81 -14.29 10.01
C ILE A 207 6.72 -13.60 11.04
N VAL A 208 6.89 -14.22 12.21
CA VAL A 208 7.70 -13.70 13.33
C VAL A 208 9.19 -13.78 13.01
N GLU A 209 9.65 -14.89 12.41
CA GLU A 209 11.04 -15.03 11.98
C GLU A 209 11.37 -14.11 10.79
N CYS A 210 10.44 -13.89 9.86
CA CYS A 210 10.56 -12.82 8.87
C CYS A 210 10.64 -11.44 9.54
N HIS A 211 9.76 -11.15 10.50
CA HIS A 211 9.68 -9.87 11.20
C HIS A 211 10.95 -9.52 11.96
N ALA A 212 11.46 -10.43 12.80
CA ALA A 212 12.70 -10.26 13.53
C ALA A 212 13.88 -9.91 12.59
N ARG A 213 14.01 -10.65 11.48
CA ARG A 213 15.06 -10.41 10.47
C ARG A 213 14.89 -9.07 9.76
N SER A 214 13.67 -8.68 9.43
CA SER A 214 13.37 -7.38 8.81
C SER A 214 13.64 -6.21 9.76
N CYS A 215 13.31 -6.31 11.04
CA CYS A 215 13.62 -5.29 12.05
C CYS A 215 15.14 -5.11 12.23
N LEU A 216 15.88 -6.22 12.38
CA LEU A 216 17.34 -6.21 12.49
C LEU A 216 18.02 -5.66 11.23
N TYR A 217 17.51 -5.97 10.03
CA TYR A 217 18.00 -5.38 8.78
C TYR A 217 17.74 -3.87 8.70
N ALA A 218 16.52 -3.45 9.03
CA ALA A 218 16.09 -2.05 8.95
C ALA A 218 16.84 -1.12 9.92
N GLY A 219 17.35 -1.66 11.04
CA GLY A 219 18.14 -0.92 12.04
C GLY A 219 17.40 -0.63 13.35
N LEU A 220 16.41 -1.45 13.70
CA LEU A 220 15.68 -1.33 14.96
C LEU A 220 16.48 -2.00 16.09
N ASP A 221 16.37 -1.44 17.29
CA ASP A 221 16.89 -2.03 18.54
C ASP A 221 15.98 -3.20 18.97
N TYR A 222 15.95 -4.27 18.16
CA TYR A 222 15.06 -5.41 18.35
C TYR A 222 15.60 -6.36 19.44
N GLY A 223 14.95 -6.37 20.60
CA GLY A 223 15.37 -7.13 21.78
C GLY A 223 15.04 -8.63 21.73
N GLY A 224 13.98 -9.03 21.03
CA GLY A 224 13.58 -10.44 20.95
C GLY A 224 12.14 -10.67 20.46
N SER A 225 11.70 -11.93 20.58
CA SER A 225 10.29 -12.34 20.43
C SER A 225 9.99 -13.67 21.13
N ASN A 226 8.73 -13.87 21.52
CA ASN A 226 8.20 -15.13 22.08
C ASN A 226 6.81 -15.45 21.53
N ALA A 227 6.44 -16.73 21.54
CA ALA A 227 5.05 -17.14 21.38
C ALA A 227 4.31 -16.91 22.69
N GLU A 228 3.07 -16.41 22.63
CA GLU A 228 2.30 -16.05 23.82
C GLU A 228 1.35 -17.14 24.32
N VAL A 229 0.80 -16.94 25.52
CA VAL A 229 -0.11 -17.88 26.21
C VAL A 229 -1.33 -18.23 25.36
N MET A 230 -1.79 -17.34 24.48
CA MET A 230 -2.85 -17.64 23.52
C MET A 230 -2.27 -18.12 22.19
N LYS A 231 -2.64 -19.33 21.75
CA LYS A 231 -2.20 -19.88 20.45
C LYS A 231 -2.53 -18.93 19.29
N GLY A 232 -1.53 -18.60 18.48
CA GLY A 232 -1.62 -17.62 17.39
C GLY A 232 -1.31 -16.18 17.83
N SER A 233 -1.07 -15.95 19.13
CA SER A 233 -0.53 -14.72 19.71
C SER A 233 0.98 -14.83 19.90
N TRP A 234 1.66 -13.70 19.77
CA TRP A 234 3.12 -13.55 19.88
C TRP A 234 3.46 -12.21 20.49
N GLU A 235 4.69 -12.08 20.98
CA GLU A 235 5.28 -10.83 21.45
C GLU A 235 6.56 -10.52 20.67
N PHE A 236 6.87 -9.25 20.45
CA PHE A 236 8.22 -8.80 20.09
C PHE A 236 8.66 -7.64 20.97
N GLN A 237 9.95 -7.58 21.30
CA GLN A 237 10.50 -6.53 22.16
C GLN A 237 11.34 -5.52 21.37
N VAL A 238 11.18 -4.23 21.71
CA VAL A 238 12.05 -3.12 21.27
C VAL A 238 12.80 -2.57 22.47
N GLY A 239 14.11 -2.35 22.35
CA GLY A 239 14.99 -1.83 23.39
C GLY A 239 15.69 -2.91 24.22
N PRO A 240 16.36 -2.52 25.33
CA PRO A 240 16.34 -1.20 25.94
C PRO A 240 17.04 -0.13 25.08
N VAL A 241 16.34 0.97 24.79
CA VAL A 241 16.84 2.07 23.95
C VAL A 241 16.47 3.44 24.55
N LYS A 242 17.30 4.46 24.29
CA LYS A 242 17.16 5.80 24.85
C LYS A 242 16.07 6.62 24.15
N GLY A 243 15.20 7.24 24.95
CA GLY A 243 14.27 8.29 24.52
C GLY A 243 13.33 7.87 23.41
N ILE A 244 13.10 8.77 22.44
CA ILE A 244 12.01 8.65 21.46
C ILE A 244 12.18 7.48 20.48
N LYS A 245 13.42 7.00 20.29
CA LYS A 245 13.70 5.89 19.37
C LYS A 245 12.93 4.62 19.74
N ALA A 246 12.61 4.39 21.02
CA ALA A 246 11.78 3.26 21.43
C ALA A 246 10.40 3.25 20.76
N ALA A 247 9.77 4.42 20.65
CA ALA A 247 8.47 4.59 20.03
C ALA A 247 8.57 4.68 18.50
N ASP A 248 9.60 5.34 17.96
CA ASP A 248 9.89 5.35 16.51
C ASP A 248 10.07 3.91 15.99
N ASP A 249 10.94 3.14 16.66
CA ASP A 249 11.21 1.74 16.34
C ASP A 249 9.99 0.85 16.55
N LEU A 250 9.15 1.08 17.56
CA LEU A 250 7.93 0.29 17.71
C LEU A 250 6.95 0.56 16.57
N TRP A 251 6.78 1.80 16.12
CA TRP A 251 5.94 2.09 14.95
C TRP A 251 6.48 1.45 13.68
N ILE A 252 7.78 1.53 13.41
CA ILE A 252 8.37 0.82 12.26
C ILE A 252 8.29 -0.71 12.45
N GLY A 253 8.44 -1.22 13.67
CA GLY A 253 8.22 -2.63 14.00
C GLY A 253 6.79 -3.07 13.66
N ARG A 254 5.79 -2.28 14.03
CA ARG A 254 4.38 -2.49 13.66
C ARG A 254 4.14 -2.36 12.15
N TYR A 255 4.81 -1.46 11.46
CA TYR A 255 4.73 -1.30 10.00
C TYR A 255 5.26 -2.55 9.29
N LEU A 256 6.48 -2.97 9.64
CA LEU A 256 7.12 -4.17 9.11
C LEU A 256 6.26 -5.41 9.37
N LEU A 257 5.74 -5.58 10.59
CA LEU A 257 4.89 -6.72 10.95
C LEU A 257 3.61 -6.80 10.11
N ASN A 258 2.93 -5.66 9.87
CA ASN A 258 1.76 -5.61 8.99
C ASN A 258 2.11 -5.90 7.53
N ARG A 259 3.17 -5.29 6.99
CA ARG A 259 3.60 -5.47 5.60
C ARG A 259 4.11 -6.88 5.31
N ILE A 260 4.72 -7.55 6.29
CA ILE A 260 5.06 -8.98 6.19
C ILE A 260 3.79 -9.81 6.21
N ALA A 261 2.86 -9.56 7.13
CA ALA A 261 1.62 -10.31 7.22
C ALA A 261 0.73 -10.16 5.96
N GLU A 262 0.71 -8.98 5.31
CA GLU A 262 0.10 -8.76 3.98
C GLU A 262 0.55 -9.83 2.98
N ASN A 263 1.86 -10.07 2.85
CA ASN A 263 2.44 -11.05 1.92
C ASN A 263 1.98 -12.49 2.19
N PHE A 264 1.84 -12.88 3.47
CA PHE A 264 1.29 -14.18 3.86
C PHE A 264 -0.24 -14.25 3.66
N GLY A 265 -0.94 -13.11 3.54
CA GLY A 265 -2.40 -13.04 3.61
C GLY A 265 -2.93 -13.25 5.02
N MET A 266 -2.21 -12.76 6.03
CA MET A 266 -2.58 -12.80 7.44
C MET A 266 -2.81 -11.37 7.95
N ILE A 267 -3.64 -11.22 8.99
CA ILE A 267 -3.90 -9.92 9.62
C ILE A 267 -3.35 -9.88 11.03
N ILE A 268 -2.53 -8.86 11.29
CA ILE A 268 -2.07 -8.53 12.62
C ILE A 268 -3.15 -7.72 13.33
N SER A 269 -3.35 -8.02 14.61
CA SER A 269 -4.08 -7.11 15.47
C SER A 269 -3.43 -6.99 16.84
N TYR A 270 -2.99 -5.78 17.14
CA TYR A 270 -2.49 -5.35 18.44
C TYR A 270 -3.60 -5.17 19.48
N HIS A 271 -4.85 -5.21 19.03
CA HIS A 271 -6.01 -4.72 19.75
C HIS A 271 -6.25 -5.68 20.99
N PRO A 272 -6.24 -5.18 22.24
CA PRO A 272 -6.30 -5.85 23.56
C PRO A 272 -7.15 -7.07 23.95
N LYS A 273 -8.28 -7.42 23.31
CA LYS A 273 -9.14 -8.53 23.83
C LYS A 273 -9.89 -9.31 22.75
N PRO A 274 -9.26 -10.33 22.13
CA PRO A 274 -9.74 -10.87 20.86
C PRO A 274 -10.87 -11.88 20.91
N MET A 275 -10.79 -12.81 21.86
CA MET A 275 -11.53 -14.06 21.79
C MET A 275 -12.58 -14.18 22.91
N GLY A 276 -13.15 -13.04 23.30
CA GLY A 276 -14.08 -12.95 24.42
C GLY A 276 -13.38 -12.92 25.78
N ASN A 277 -14.17 -12.87 26.86
CA ASN A 277 -13.67 -12.60 28.21
C ASN A 277 -12.75 -13.71 28.75
N ASP A 278 -13.05 -14.97 28.43
CA ASP A 278 -12.42 -16.17 28.98
C ASP A 278 -11.13 -16.60 28.27
N GLN A 279 -10.47 -15.66 27.58
CA GLN A 279 -9.20 -15.87 26.87
C GLN A 279 -8.18 -14.79 27.27
N PRO A 280 -6.86 -15.04 27.13
CA PRO A 280 -5.85 -14.00 27.32
C PRO A 280 -6.11 -12.75 26.47
N GLY A 281 -5.68 -11.60 26.98
CA GLY A 281 -5.71 -10.34 26.22
C GLY A 281 -4.44 -10.13 25.40
N ILE A 282 -4.22 -8.89 24.96
CA ILE A 282 -3.03 -8.43 24.23
C ILE A 282 -2.48 -7.17 24.94
N GLY A 283 -1.30 -7.28 25.54
CA GLY A 283 -0.57 -6.20 26.21
C GLY A 283 0.39 -5.41 25.30
N CYS A 284 0.90 -4.30 25.85
CA CYS A 284 2.08 -3.62 25.31
C CYS A 284 3.00 -3.17 26.47
N HIS A 285 3.56 -4.08 27.27
CA HIS A 285 4.19 -3.68 28.53
C HIS A 285 5.38 -2.74 28.30
N HIS A 286 5.52 -1.73 29.15
CA HIS A 286 6.57 -0.72 29.03
C HIS A 286 7.54 -0.85 30.20
N ASN A 287 8.72 -1.39 29.92
CA ASN A 287 9.86 -1.32 30.81
C ASN A 287 10.47 0.09 30.75
N PHE A 288 10.72 0.72 31.90
CA PHE A 288 11.22 2.10 31.97
C PHE A 288 12.29 2.27 33.04
N SER A 289 13.32 3.09 32.73
CA SER A 289 14.25 3.61 33.74
C SER A 289 14.86 4.96 33.35
N VAL A 290 15.16 5.78 34.37
CA VAL A 290 16.11 6.90 34.28
C VAL A 290 17.45 6.52 34.91
N LYS A 291 18.52 7.27 34.65
CA LYS A 291 19.88 7.03 35.18
C LYS A 291 19.88 6.75 36.68
N LYS A 292 19.17 7.56 37.47
CA LYS A 292 19.04 7.40 38.93
C LYS A 292 18.47 6.04 39.36
N MET A 293 17.66 5.39 38.54
CA MET A 293 17.14 4.04 38.80
C MET A 293 18.16 2.93 38.50
N ARG A 294 19.11 3.20 37.58
CA ARG A 294 20.20 2.30 37.16
C ARG A 294 21.50 2.49 37.97
N ASP A 295 21.65 3.66 38.59
CA ASP A 295 22.72 4.00 39.54
C ASP A 295 22.55 3.28 40.90
N ASP A 296 23.61 3.26 41.72
CA ASP A 296 23.57 2.59 43.03
C ASP A 296 22.57 3.25 44.01
N GLY A 297 21.75 2.41 44.65
CA GLY A 297 20.62 2.85 45.47
C GLY A 297 19.33 3.15 44.69
N GLY A 298 19.35 3.00 43.36
CA GLY A 298 18.25 3.36 42.47
C GLY A 298 16.90 2.70 42.73
N LEU A 299 16.85 1.60 43.48
CA LEU A 299 15.61 0.98 43.96
C LEU A 299 14.65 1.99 44.61
N LYS A 300 15.16 2.96 45.40
CA LYS A 300 14.30 3.98 46.03
C LYS A 300 13.61 4.91 45.03
N GLU A 301 14.28 5.23 43.92
CA GLU A 301 13.71 6.06 42.85
C GLU A 301 12.71 5.24 42.01
N ILE A 302 12.95 3.92 41.85
CA ILE A 302 12.00 2.98 41.26
C ILE A 302 10.72 2.90 42.11
N GLU A 303 10.83 2.63 43.41
CA GLU A 303 9.70 2.56 44.35
C GLU A 303 8.88 3.86 44.35
N LYS A 304 9.56 5.02 44.35
CA LYS A 304 8.94 6.35 44.24
C LYS A 304 8.14 6.53 42.95
N VAL A 305 8.69 6.17 41.79
CA VAL A 305 7.97 6.31 40.52
C VAL A 305 6.85 5.26 40.40
N CYS A 306 7.03 4.06 40.95
CA CYS A 306 5.97 3.06 41.11
C CYS A 306 4.80 3.56 41.99
N ASN A 307 5.06 4.40 42.99
CA ASN A 307 4.00 5.07 43.75
C ASN A 307 3.26 6.12 42.89
N VAL A 308 3.97 7.02 42.19
CA VAL A 308 3.31 8.04 41.32
C VAL A 308 2.52 7.37 40.18
N LEU A 309 3.04 6.27 39.61
CA LEU A 309 2.36 5.36 38.68
C LEU A 309 1.02 4.83 39.23
N CYS A 310 0.87 4.69 40.55
CA CYS A 310 -0.36 4.20 41.17
C CYS A 310 -1.23 5.29 41.81
N GLU A 311 -0.66 6.37 42.33
CA GLU A 311 -1.40 7.53 42.85
C GLU A 311 -2.25 8.18 41.76
N GLN A 312 -1.66 8.39 40.58
CA GLN A 312 -2.34 9.08 39.48
C GLN A 312 -3.19 8.13 38.64
N HIS A 313 -3.29 6.85 39.04
CA HIS A 313 -3.86 5.73 38.30
C HIS A 313 -5.19 6.01 37.61
N ALA A 314 -6.17 6.64 38.25
CA ALA A 314 -7.51 6.84 37.66
C ALA A 314 -7.51 7.77 36.44
N GLU A 315 -6.56 8.70 36.36
CA GLU A 315 -6.29 9.48 35.14
C GLU A 315 -5.29 8.69 34.28
N LEU A 316 -4.29 8.05 34.90
CA LEU A 316 -3.39 7.03 34.32
C LEU A 316 -4.09 5.79 33.72
N ILE A 317 -5.41 5.80 33.53
CA ILE A 317 -6.24 4.74 32.97
C ILE A 317 -7.13 5.30 31.84
N LYS A 318 -6.58 6.19 30.99
CA LYS A 318 -7.31 6.84 29.86
C LYS A 318 -6.81 6.77 28.40
N ASN A 319 -5.53 6.83 28.02
CA ASN A 319 -5.06 6.67 26.61
C ASN A 319 -3.78 5.80 26.20
N TYR A 320 -3.39 4.70 26.89
CA TYR A 320 -2.43 3.66 26.48
C TYR A 320 -3.22 2.63 25.62
N GLY A 321 -3.96 3.11 24.60
CA GLY A 321 -4.89 2.38 23.70
C GLY A 321 -5.75 3.38 22.89
N LEU A 322 -6.93 3.03 22.33
CA LEU A 322 -7.75 3.92 21.47
C LEU A 322 -9.28 4.05 21.82
N GLN A 323 -9.79 5.25 22.20
CA GLN A 323 -11.15 5.56 22.77
C GLN A 323 -11.35 5.41 24.31
N ASP A 324 -10.80 6.33 25.12
CA ASP A 324 -10.90 6.60 26.59
C ASP A 324 -10.95 5.51 27.71
N GLY A 325 -11.30 4.25 27.44
CA GLY A 325 -10.85 3.13 28.28
C GLY A 325 -11.24 1.72 27.83
N GLU A 326 -12.24 1.62 26.97
CA GLU A 326 -13.36 0.72 27.27
C GLU A 326 -13.13 -0.78 27.14
N GLU A 327 -12.08 -1.23 26.46
CA GLU A 327 -11.78 -2.67 26.34
C GLU A 327 -10.36 -3.09 26.77
N ASN A 328 -9.52 -2.16 27.26
CA ASN A 328 -8.50 -2.54 28.24
C ASN A 328 -9.18 -2.93 29.56
N LYS A 329 -10.38 -2.39 29.85
CA LYS A 329 -11.29 -2.90 30.90
C LYS A 329 -11.60 -4.39 30.72
N LYS A 330 -11.76 -4.84 29.47
CA LYS A 330 -12.01 -6.26 29.14
C LYS A 330 -10.73 -7.11 29.18
N ARG A 331 -9.53 -6.49 29.14
CA ARG A 331 -8.24 -7.14 29.38
C ARG A 331 -7.92 -7.22 30.88
N LEU A 332 -7.73 -6.06 31.52
CA LEU A 332 -7.35 -5.87 32.92
C LEU A 332 -8.50 -6.26 33.85
N THR A 333 -8.55 -7.54 34.19
CA THR A 333 -9.70 -8.18 34.87
C THR A 333 -9.29 -8.91 36.17
N GLY A 334 -8.04 -8.76 36.61
CA GLY A 334 -7.47 -9.58 37.69
C GLY A 334 -7.22 -11.04 37.31
N LYS A 335 -7.48 -11.42 36.05
CA LYS A 335 -7.29 -12.76 35.48
C LYS A 335 -6.24 -12.72 34.37
N PHE A 336 -5.79 -13.89 33.91
CA PHE A 336 -4.86 -14.04 32.77
C PHE A 336 -3.61 -13.14 32.90
N GLU A 337 -2.96 -13.18 34.06
CA GLU A 337 -1.76 -12.40 34.37
C GLU A 337 -1.93 -10.87 34.28
N THR A 338 -3.15 -10.36 34.47
CA THR A 338 -3.45 -8.92 34.57
C THR A 338 -3.87 -8.52 35.98
N ALA A 339 -3.65 -7.24 36.34
CA ALA A 339 -4.34 -6.60 37.46
C ALA A 339 -5.81 -6.27 37.08
N SER A 340 -6.63 -5.82 38.04
CA SER A 340 -7.92 -5.21 37.72
C SER A 340 -7.72 -3.80 37.15
N TYR A 341 -8.57 -3.40 36.20
CA TYR A 341 -8.54 -2.08 35.57
C TYR A 341 -8.62 -0.93 36.59
N ASP A 342 -9.49 -1.06 37.59
CA ASP A 342 -9.80 -0.01 38.57
C ASP A 342 -8.80 0.07 39.74
N SER A 343 -7.71 -0.71 39.71
CA SER A 343 -6.73 -0.77 40.79
C SER A 343 -5.28 -0.78 40.29
N CYS A 344 -4.44 0.10 40.85
CA CYS A 344 -3.00 0.04 40.68
C CYS A 344 -2.33 -0.51 41.94
N ARG A 345 -1.50 -1.54 41.75
CA ARG A 345 -0.54 -2.03 42.73
C ARG A 345 0.77 -2.35 42.03
N TRP A 346 1.89 -2.18 42.74
CA TRP A 346 3.18 -2.67 42.30
C TRP A 346 3.69 -3.78 43.22
N ALA A 347 4.45 -4.73 42.67
CA ALA A 347 4.97 -5.87 43.45
C ALA A 347 6.21 -6.51 42.82
N VAL A 348 6.95 -7.25 43.65
CA VAL A 348 8.14 -8.00 43.24
C VAL A 348 7.76 -9.35 42.64
N ALA A 349 8.17 -9.59 41.39
CA ALA A 349 8.00 -10.84 40.64
C ALA A 349 6.57 -11.34 40.41
N ASP A 350 5.55 -10.59 40.82
CA ASP A 350 4.14 -10.89 40.61
C ASP A 350 3.68 -10.36 39.24
N ARG A 351 3.20 -11.25 38.37
CA ARG A 351 2.69 -10.87 37.04
C ARG A 351 1.29 -10.26 37.07
N ALA A 352 0.48 -10.54 38.08
CA ALA A 352 -0.86 -9.97 38.25
C ALA A 352 -0.84 -8.60 38.97
N ALA A 353 0.34 -7.99 39.13
CA ALA A 353 0.49 -6.62 39.56
C ALA A 353 0.39 -5.66 38.35
N SER A 354 -0.03 -4.42 38.60
CA SER A 354 -0.21 -3.40 37.57
C SER A 354 1.14 -2.87 37.08
N VAL A 355 2.11 -2.76 37.99
CA VAL A 355 3.53 -2.52 37.70
C VAL A 355 4.37 -3.61 38.39
N ARG A 356 5.28 -4.24 37.65
CA ARG A 356 6.09 -5.37 38.13
C ARG A 356 7.55 -4.93 38.32
N LEU A 357 8.16 -5.40 39.41
CA LEU A 357 9.60 -5.31 39.64
C LEU A 357 10.21 -6.71 39.49
N GLN A 358 11.18 -6.88 38.59
CA GLN A 358 11.85 -8.16 38.41
C GLN A 358 12.76 -8.49 39.60
N ARG A 359 12.99 -9.78 39.90
CA ARG A 359 13.84 -10.20 41.04
C ARG A 359 15.27 -9.64 40.97
N SER A 360 15.78 -9.48 39.76
CA SER A 360 17.04 -8.81 39.43
C SER A 360 17.14 -7.37 39.98
N VAL A 361 16.04 -6.61 39.93
CA VAL A 361 15.99 -5.22 40.41
C VAL A 361 16.20 -5.15 41.93
N ILE A 362 15.62 -6.12 42.65
CA ILE A 362 15.72 -6.21 44.12
C ILE A 362 17.09 -6.75 44.54
N SER A 363 17.62 -7.79 43.88
CA SER A 363 18.96 -8.32 44.18
C SER A 363 20.07 -7.29 43.90
N ASN A 364 19.94 -6.54 42.81
CA ASN A 364 20.92 -5.54 42.39
C ASN A 364 20.69 -4.17 43.05
N LYS A 365 19.54 -3.97 43.70
CA LYS A 365 19.06 -2.71 44.30
C LYS A 365 18.99 -1.52 43.32
N LYS A 366 18.89 -1.82 42.01
CA LYS A 366 18.82 -0.89 40.88
C LYS A 366 18.37 -1.61 39.61
N GLY A 367 17.80 -0.90 38.63
CA GLY A 367 17.26 -1.47 37.40
C GLY A 367 16.18 -0.61 36.75
N PHE A 368 15.02 -1.22 36.48
CA PHE A 368 13.87 -0.65 35.79
C PHE A 368 12.55 -1.15 36.41
N LEU A 369 11.44 -0.48 36.09
CA LEU A 369 10.07 -0.94 36.36
C LEU A 369 9.44 -1.46 35.07
N GLU A 370 8.44 -2.34 35.18
CA GLU A 370 7.65 -2.90 34.07
C GLU A 370 6.18 -2.52 34.25
N ASP A 371 5.66 -1.51 33.54
CA ASP A 371 4.23 -1.19 33.58
C ASP A 371 3.47 -2.16 32.67
N ARG A 372 2.57 -2.96 33.27
CA ARG A 372 1.80 -4.02 32.58
C ARG A 372 0.44 -3.53 32.09
N ARG A 373 0.03 -2.31 32.48
CA ARG A 373 -1.26 -1.71 32.11
C ARG A 373 -1.39 -1.28 30.64
N PRO A 374 -0.33 -0.87 29.90
CA PRO A 374 -0.50 -0.48 28.51
C PRO A 374 -1.04 -1.62 27.67
N ALA A 375 -2.02 -1.27 26.85
CA ALA A 375 -2.78 -2.19 26.05
C ALA A 375 -2.09 -2.34 24.68
N GLY A 376 -2.26 -3.47 24.01
CA GLY A 376 -1.57 -3.76 22.76
C GLY A 376 -1.71 -2.68 21.68
N ASP A 377 -2.87 -2.03 21.57
CA ASP A 377 -3.19 -0.95 20.61
C ASP A 377 -2.67 0.43 21.00
N CYS A 378 -1.90 0.55 22.09
CA CYS A 378 -1.43 1.84 22.58
C CYS A 378 -0.63 2.64 21.54
N ASP A 379 -0.72 3.96 21.57
CA ASP A 379 0.27 4.80 20.90
C ASP A 379 1.53 4.85 21.79
N PRO A 380 2.68 4.27 21.37
CA PRO A 380 3.90 4.24 22.17
C PRO A 380 4.52 5.62 22.37
N TYR A 381 4.32 6.61 21.49
CA TYR A 381 4.75 7.99 21.79
C TYR A 381 3.98 8.50 22.99
N ARG A 382 2.68 8.25 23.02
CA ARG A 382 1.81 8.65 24.10
C ARG A 382 2.19 7.90 25.39
N VAL A 383 2.28 6.56 25.37
CA VAL A 383 2.70 5.78 26.56
C VAL A 383 4.11 6.18 27.04
N CYS A 384 5.10 6.27 26.15
CA CYS A 384 6.46 6.67 26.53
C CYS A 384 6.51 8.11 27.04
N ALA A 385 5.79 9.06 26.45
CA ALA A 385 5.67 10.41 26.98
C ALA A 385 5.11 10.38 28.40
N LEU A 386 4.16 9.48 28.68
CA LEU A 386 3.36 9.51 29.90
C LEU A 386 3.93 8.61 31.01
N ILE A 387 4.93 7.78 30.68
CA ILE A 387 5.81 7.06 31.61
C ILE A 387 7.16 7.78 31.77
N ALA A 388 7.70 8.46 30.76
CA ALA A 388 8.72 9.51 30.96
C ALA A 388 8.19 10.56 31.94
N SER A 389 6.98 11.01 31.66
CA SER A 389 6.19 11.73 32.60
C SER A 389 5.45 10.82 33.58
N THR A 390 5.88 9.63 33.99
CA THR A 390 5.52 9.19 35.38
C THR A 390 6.27 9.96 36.45
N CYS A 391 7.06 10.92 35.98
CA CYS A 391 7.44 12.14 36.65
C CYS A 391 6.43 13.33 36.42
N ASN A 392 5.24 13.15 35.76
CA ASN A 392 4.27 14.20 35.29
C ASN A 392 2.88 13.98 34.47
N THR A 393 2.09 12.96 34.03
CA THR A 393 1.75 11.47 34.09
C THR A 393 0.61 11.15 33.07
N ILE A 394 0.01 9.90 32.99
CA ILE A 394 -1.41 9.50 32.52
C ILE A 394 -1.60 8.52 31.29
N ASN A 395 -2.30 7.29 31.27
CA ASN A 395 -3.14 6.61 30.16
C ASN A 395 -3.57 5.01 30.11
N VAL A 396 -4.65 4.45 29.39
CA VAL A 396 -5.01 3.00 28.85
C VAL A 396 -5.87 2.82 27.51
N ILE A 397 -6.53 1.68 27.05
CA ILE A 397 -7.86 1.49 26.26
C ILE A 397 -8.10 0.15 25.35
N ILE A 398 -9.35 -0.22 24.85
CA ILE A 398 -10.00 -1.05 23.68
C ILE A 398 -9.21 -2.16 22.87
N SER A 399 -9.61 -3.23 22.08
CA SER A 399 -10.70 -4.27 21.70
C SER A 399 -10.06 -5.34 20.70
N THR A 400 -10.65 -6.07 19.67
CA THR A 400 -9.89 -6.83 18.55
C THR A 400 -10.49 -6.97 17.08
N LYS A 401 -10.17 -8.00 16.22
CA LYS A 401 -10.22 -7.94 14.70
C LYS A 401 -10.22 -9.26 13.84
N ARG A 402 -10.28 -9.18 12.46
CA ARG A 402 -10.83 -10.14 11.42
C ARG A 402 -10.35 -9.94 9.90
N PHE A 403 -10.46 -10.91 8.93
CA PHE A 403 -9.98 -10.85 7.47
C PHE A 403 -10.74 -11.71 6.34
N MET A 404 -10.28 -11.81 5.04
CA MET A 404 -11.00 -12.31 3.78
C MET A 404 -10.12 -12.76 2.51
N LEU A 405 -10.73 -13.11 1.33
CA LEU A 405 -10.25 -13.29 -0.12
C LEU A 405 -9.85 -14.71 -0.72
N LYS A 406 -9.94 -15.00 -2.08
CA LYS A 406 -9.75 -16.38 -2.72
C LYS A 406 -9.59 -16.77 -4.29
N GLN A 407 -9.58 -15.98 -5.40
CA GLN A 407 -9.93 -16.49 -6.82
C GLN A 407 -8.98 -16.25 -8.09
N SER A 408 -9.13 -17.01 -9.25
CA SER A 408 -8.83 -16.72 -10.73
C SER A 408 -8.15 -17.82 -11.65
N ILE A 409 -8.50 -17.99 -12.96
CA ILE A 409 -7.93 -19.02 -13.90
C ILE A 409 -6.47 -18.77 -14.32
N ASN A 410 -6.15 -17.62 -14.93
CA ASN A 410 -4.78 -17.35 -15.40
C ASN A 410 -3.77 -17.36 -14.24
N HIS A 411 -4.24 -17.08 -13.03
CA HIS A 411 -3.50 -17.15 -11.78
C HIS A 411 -3.21 -18.58 -11.30
N ILE A 412 -4.19 -19.49 -11.30
CA ILE A 412 -4.00 -20.88 -10.81
C ILE A 412 -3.18 -21.78 -11.75
N MET A 413 -2.93 -21.36 -12.99
CA MET A 413 -1.97 -22.08 -13.85
C MET A 413 -0.57 -22.08 -13.22
N ASN A 414 0.18 -23.18 -13.37
CA ASN A 414 1.47 -23.33 -12.69
C ASN A 414 2.55 -22.43 -13.32
N LYS A 415 2.75 -21.25 -12.72
CA LYS A 415 3.68 -20.22 -13.19
C LYS A 415 5.14 -20.68 -13.25
N LYS A 416 5.55 -21.67 -12.45
CA LYS A 416 6.90 -22.29 -12.52
C LYS A 416 7.11 -23.11 -13.81
N VAL A 417 6.04 -23.47 -14.52
CA VAL A 417 6.13 -24.08 -15.85
C VAL A 417 6.42 -23.00 -16.90
N PHE A 418 5.72 -21.85 -16.86
CA PHE A 418 5.98 -20.72 -17.75
C PHE A 418 7.40 -20.16 -17.57
N ASP A 419 7.81 -19.95 -16.31
CA ASP A 419 9.15 -19.52 -15.87
C ASP A 419 10.29 -20.45 -16.38
N ARG A 420 10.00 -21.71 -16.71
CA ARG A 420 10.99 -22.61 -17.35
C ARG A 420 11.28 -22.20 -18.80
N TYR A 421 10.26 -21.79 -19.55
CA TYR A 421 10.37 -21.53 -20.99
C TYR A 421 10.76 -20.08 -21.28
N ILE A 422 10.31 -19.12 -20.45
CA ILE A 422 10.62 -17.69 -20.65
C ILE A 422 12.12 -17.36 -20.45
N ARG A 423 12.85 -18.20 -19.71
CA ARG A 423 14.32 -18.09 -19.51
C ARG A 423 15.14 -18.88 -20.52
N LEU A 424 14.55 -19.42 -21.59
CA LEU A 424 15.33 -20.07 -22.65
C LEU A 424 16.13 -19.01 -23.43
N PRO A 425 17.42 -19.26 -23.73
CA PRO A 425 18.23 -18.30 -24.48
C PRO A 425 17.69 -18.16 -25.91
N VAL A 426 17.22 -16.95 -26.24
CA VAL A 426 16.81 -16.56 -27.59
C VAL A 426 18.08 -16.33 -28.43
N PRO A 427 18.12 -16.69 -29.73
CA PRO A 427 19.28 -16.39 -30.58
C PRO A 427 19.62 -14.90 -30.58
N CYS A 428 20.90 -14.55 -30.48
CA CYS A 428 21.34 -13.16 -30.29
C CYS A 428 20.97 -12.19 -31.42
N ASN A 429 20.59 -12.70 -32.60
CA ASN A 429 20.04 -11.96 -33.73
C ASN A 429 18.52 -12.09 -33.87
N LYS A 430 17.79 -12.34 -32.77
CA LYS A 430 16.33 -12.47 -32.73
C LYS A 430 15.73 -11.74 -31.55
N VAL A 431 14.77 -10.87 -31.84
CA VAL A 431 14.10 -10.00 -30.87
C VAL A 431 12.59 -10.16 -31.00
N LEU A 432 11.94 -10.55 -29.91
CA LEU A 432 10.49 -10.40 -29.77
C LEU A 432 10.15 -8.91 -29.64
N ALA A 433 9.25 -8.44 -30.50
CA ALA A 433 8.69 -7.11 -30.47
C ALA A 433 7.16 -7.23 -30.39
N THR A 434 6.58 -6.86 -29.24
CA THR A 434 5.12 -6.88 -29.04
C THR A 434 4.53 -5.57 -29.53
N TYR A 435 3.77 -5.61 -30.62
CA TYR A 435 3.05 -4.44 -31.11
C TYR A 435 1.73 -4.35 -30.37
N PHE A 436 1.44 -3.20 -29.76
CA PHE A 436 0.16 -2.94 -29.08
C PHE A 436 -0.51 -1.66 -29.58
N TRP A 437 -1.85 -1.67 -29.57
CA TRP A 437 -2.68 -0.59 -30.12
C TRP A 437 -4.04 -0.52 -29.43
N ILE A 438 -4.74 0.61 -29.62
CA ILE A 438 -6.09 0.86 -29.13
C ILE A 438 -7.09 0.36 -30.17
N ASP A 439 -8.12 -0.37 -29.75
CA ASP A 439 -9.14 -0.91 -30.67
C ASP A 439 -10.30 0.05 -31.00
N GLY A 440 -11.36 -0.45 -31.63
CA GLY A 440 -12.53 0.34 -32.02
C GLY A 440 -13.40 0.81 -30.84
N SER A 441 -13.16 0.31 -29.63
CA SER A 441 -13.87 0.74 -28.42
C SER A 441 -13.30 2.01 -27.78
N GLY A 442 -12.12 2.47 -28.20
CA GLY A 442 -11.43 3.64 -27.62
C GLY A 442 -10.76 3.40 -26.27
N ILE A 443 -11.16 2.35 -25.52
CA ILE A 443 -10.58 1.99 -24.21
C ILE A 443 -9.64 0.78 -24.33
N ASN A 444 -10.06 -0.26 -25.03
CA ASN A 444 -9.41 -1.57 -24.94
C ASN A 444 -8.12 -1.64 -25.77
N LEU A 445 -7.12 -2.30 -25.19
CA LEU A 445 -5.82 -2.51 -25.79
C LEU A 445 -5.70 -3.92 -26.36
N ARG A 446 -5.09 -4.03 -27.55
CA ARG A 446 -4.78 -5.29 -28.24
C ARG A 446 -3.28 -5.39 -28.44
N ASN A 447 -2.75 -6.60 -28.54
CA ASN A 447 -1.32 -6.82 -28.80
C ASN A 447 -1.05 -8.10 -29.61
N LYS A 448 0.14 -8.19 -30.21
CA LYS A 448 0.72 -9.42 -30.80
C LYS A 448 2.23 -9.30 -31.03
N ASP A 449 2.91 -10.44 -31.14
CA ASP A 449 4.37 -10.54 -31.22
C ASP A 449 4.89 -10.72 -32.66
N ARG A 450 5.88 -9.91 -33.05
CA ARG A 450 6.72 -10.11 -34.24
C ARG A 450 8.14 -10.49 -33.83
N ILE A 451 8.80 -11.33 -34.62
CA ILE A 451 10.25 -11.56 -34.51
C ILE A 451 11.00 -10.63 -35.44
N LEU A 452 11.94 -9.85 -34.90
CA LEU A 452 12.85 -8.96 -35.61
C LEU A 452 14.29 -9.51 -35.55
N ASN A 453 15.16 -9.03 -36.44
CA ASN A 453 16.58 -9.44 -36.49
C ASN A 453 17.50 -8.61 -35.56
N CYS A 454 16.99 -7.51 -35.02
CA CYS A 454 17.67 -6.59 -34.10
C CYS A 454 16.61 -5.79 -33.31
N THR A 455 17.03 -5.10 -32.26
CA THR A 455 16.15 -4.24 -31.45
C THR A 455 15.91 -2.90 -32.17
N PRO A 456 14.66 -2.52 -32.48
CA PRO A 456 14.35 -1.20 -33.04
C PRO A 456 14.34 -0.15 -31.93
N TYR A 457 15.44 0.58 -31.75
CA TYR A 457 15.57 1.59 -30.70
C TYR A 457 14.74 2.87 -30.94
N THR A 458 14.08 3.01 -32.08
CA THR A 458 13.19 4.13 -32.43
C THR A 458 11.93 3.62 -33.16
N ALA A 459 10.88 4.43 -33.18
CA ALA A 459 9.65 4.12 -33.92
C ALA A 459 9.91 3.93 -35.43
N ASP A 460 10.72 4.79 -36.06
CA ASP A 460 11.05 4.68 -37.48
C ASP A 460 11.89 3.43 -37.83
N ALA A 461 12.62 2.88 -36.85
CA ALA A 461 13.34 1.61 -37.00
C ALA A 461 12.44 0.38 -36.81
N ALA A 462 11.24 0.55 -36.24
CA ALA A 462 10.27 -0.53 -36.09
C ALA A 462 9.45 -0.68 -37.39
N PRO A 463 9.46 -1.84 -38.06
CA PRO A 463 8.73 -1.99 -39.32
C PRO A 463 7.21 -1.91 -39.12
N GLY A 464 6.48 -1.32 -40.07
CA GLY A 464 5.01 -1.32 -40.09
C GLY A 464 4.41 -2.74 -40.10
N TRP A 465 3.14 -2.88 -39.70
CA TRP A 465 2.43 -4.16 -39.73
C TRP A 465 0.95 -3.98 -40.11
N ALA A 466 0.19 -5.07 -40.09
CA ALA A 466 -1.24 -5.11 -40.37
C ALA A 466 -1.93 -6.21 -39.55
N PHE A 467 -3.24 -6.11 -39.36
CA PHE A 467 -4.09 -7.01 -38.59
C PHE A 467 -5.53 -6.96 -39.13
N ASP A 468 -6.33 -7.96 -38.74
CA ASP A 468 -7.77 -7.98 -38.99
C ASP A 468 -8.49 -6.97 -38.07
N GLY A 469 -8.92 -5.85 -38.64
CA GLY A 469 -9.70 -4.82 -37.95
C GLY A 469 -11.16 -5.20 -37.71
N SER A 470 -11.68 -6.26 -38.34
CA SER A 470 -13.06 -6.70 -38.11
C SER A 470 -13.19 -7.39 -36.74
N SER A 471 -12.18 -8.17 -36.33
CA SER A 471 -12.06 -8.72 -34.96
C SER A 471 -11.79 -7.70 -33.85
N THR A 472 -11.60 -6.41 -34.19
CA THR A 472 -11.33 -5.32 -33.22
C THR A 472 -12.37 -4.19 -33.26
N GLY A 473 -13.42 -4.31 -34.07
CA GLY A 473 -14.45 -3.28 -34.25
C GLY A 473 -13.97 -2.03 -34.99
N GLN A 474 -12.88 -2.12 -35.76
CA GLN A 474 -12.28 -1.01 -36.51
C GLN A 474 -12.62 -1.07 -38.00
N ALA A 475 -12.84 -2.27 -38.54
CA ALA A 475 -13.10 -2.51 -39.96
C ALA A 475 -14.34 -3.42 -40.18
N THR A 476 -14.79 -3.58 -41.42
CA THR A 476 -15.82 -4.55 -41.79
C THR A 476 -15.20 -5.83 -42.33
N THR A 477 -15.91 -6.96 -42.30
CA THR A 477 -15.41 -8.24 -42.85
C THR A 477 -15.21 -8.22 -44.37
N ALA A 478 -15.77 -7.24 -45.07
CA ALA A 478 -15.59 -7.04 -46.52
C ALA A 478 -14.35 -6.19 -46.88
N ASN A 479 -13.75 -5.50 -45.91
CA ASN A 479 -12.52 -4.72 -46.06
C ASN A 479 -11.83 -4.62 -44.70
N SER A 480 -11.27 -5.75 -44.23
CA SER A 480 -10.81 -5.93 -42.86
C SER A 480 -9.35 -5.53 -42.61
N ASP A 481 -8.53 -5.45 -43.66
CA ASP A 481 -7.10 -5.13 -43.54
C ASP A 481 -6.88 -3.75 -42.94
N THR A 482 -6.29 -3.74 -41.74
CA THR A 482 -6.00 -2.53 -40.98
C THR A 482 -4.52 -2.52 -40.61
N SER A 483 -3.86 -1.38 -40.78
CA SER A 483 -2.41 -1.23 -40.64
C SER A 483 -2.00 -0.61 -39.29
N LEU A 484 -0.81 -0.99 -38.83
CA LEU A 484 -0.14 -0.51 -37.63
C LEU A 484 1.14 0.23 -38.02
N LYS A 485 1.20 1.52 -37.67
CA LYS A 485 2.36 2.38 -37.84
C LYS A 485 2.97 2.64 -36.46
N PRO A 486 4.17 2.11 -36.15
CA PRO A 486 4.87 2.41 -34.90
C PRO A 486 5.01 3.90 -34.64
N CYS A 487 4.89 4.30 -33.37
CA CYS A 487 5.04 5.68 -32.93
C CYS A 487 5.86 5.85 -31.63
N ALA A 488 5.95 4.82 -30.78
CA ALA A 488 6.90 4.76 -29.68
C ALA A 488 7.39 3.32 -29.45
N VAL A 489 8.59 3.17 -28.88
CA VAL A 489 9.17 1.86 -28.52
C VAL A 489 9.70 1.91 -27.09
N TYR A 490 9.35 0.88 -26.31
CA TYR A 490 9.67 0.72 -24.90
C TYR A 490 10.41 -0.60 -24.68
N LYS A 491 11.12 -0.72 -23.55
CA LYS A 491 11.64 -2.03 -23.12
C LYS A 491 10.47 -2.93 -22.72
N ASP A 492 10.59 -4.23 -22.94
CA ASP A 492 9.59 -5.21 -22.52
C ASP A 492 9.82 -5.64 -21.06
N PRO A 493 8.96 -5.24 -20.09
CA PRO A 493 9.14 -5.62 -18.69
C PRO A 493 8.71 -7.07 -18.39
N PHE A 494 8.11 -7.78 -19.35
CA PHE A 494 7.64 -9.17 -19.21
C PHE A 494 8.62 -10.19 -19.77
N ARG A 495 9.44 -9.79 -20.75
CA ARG A 495 10.46 -10.64 -21.38
C ARG A 495 11.90 -10.14 -21.25
N LEU A 496 12.08 -8.88 -20.82
CA LEU A 496 13.36 -8.18 -20.63
C LEU A 496 14.16 -7.95 -21.92
N GLU A 497 15.23 -7.17 -21.83
CA GLU A 497 16.18 -6.95 -22.94
C GLU A 497 16.69 -8.28 -23.53
N PRO A 498 16.78 -8.42 -24.87
CA PRO A 498 16.72 -7.36 -25.88
C PRO A 498 15.30 -7.02 -26.39
N HIS A 499 14.24 -7.55 -25.76
CA HIS A 499 12.86 -7.47 -26.23
C HIS A 499 12.18 -6.12 -25.94
N VAL A 500 11.21 -5.78 -26.79
CA VAL A 500 10.57 -4.46 -26.81
C VAL A 500 9.05 -4.54 -26.96
N VAL A 501 8.39 -3.50 -26.46
CA VAL A 501 6.97 -3.24 -26.68
C VAL A 501 6.84 -2.01 -27.56
N VAL A 502 6.10 -2.11 -28.67
CA VAL A 502 5.95 -1.10 -29.72
C VAL A 502 4.53 -0.58 -29.69
N LEU A 503 4.35 0.69 -29.34
CA LEU A 503 3.07 1.40 -29.46
C LEU A 503 2.88 1.78 -30.93
N ALA A 504 1.68 1.55 -31.47
CA ALA A 504 1.36 1.83 -32.87
C ALA A 504 0.05 2.60 -33.06
N GLU A 505 0.10 3.57 -33.98
CA GLU A 505 -1.07 4.23 -34.58
C GLU A 505 -1.79 3.28 -35.54
N VAL A 506 -3.13 3.39 -35.58
CA VAL A 506 -4.00 2.55 -36.42
C VAL A 506 -4.47 3.33 -37.65
N TYR A 507 -4.33 2.71 -38.82
CA TYR A 507 -4.74 3.26 -40.12
C TYR A 507 -5.53 2.22 -40.93
N MET A 508 -6.66 2.63 -41.49
CA MET A 508 -7.56 1.79 -42.29
C MET A 508 -6.95 1.40 -43.63
N GLY A 509 -7.52 0.39 -44.31
CA GLY A 509 -7.07 -0.07 -45.63
C GLY A 509 -7.15 0.98 -46.76
N ASP A 510 -7.83 2.12 -46.55
CA ASP A 510 -7.83 3.27 -47.46
C ASP A 510 -6.77 4.35 -47.11
N GLY A 511 -5.89 4.06 -46.15
CA GLY A 511 -4.83 4.95 -45.68
C GLY A 511 -5.27 6.04 -44.70
N LYS A 512 -6.56 6.14 -44.33
CA LYS A 512 -7.02 7.10 -43.32
C LYS A 512 -6.71 6.62 -41.90
N PRO A 513 -6.45 7.50 -40.92
CA PRO A 513 -6.39 7.11 -39.51
C PRO A 513 -7.73 6.50 -39.08
N ALA A 514 -7.69 5.49 -38.22
CA ALA A 514 -8.91 4.92 -37.62
C ALA A 514 -9.63 5.96 -36.75
N LEU A 515 -10.94 5.79 -36.52
CA LEU A 515 -11.75 6.73 -35.73
C LEU A 515 -11.23 6.91 -34.29
N THR A 516 -10.57 5.90 -33.71
CA THR A 516 -9.96 5.95 -32.37
C THR A 516 -8.49 6.40 -32.36
N ASN A 517 -7.92 6.79 -33.51
CA ASN A 517 -6.56 7.33 -33.60
C ASN A 517 -6.53 8.84 -33.29
N HIS A 518 -6.83 9.20 -32.03
CA HIS A 518 -6.70 10.58 -31.57
C HIS A 518 -5.23 11.02 -31.35
N ARG A 519 -4.28 10.07 -31.38
CA ARG A 519 -2.84 10.37 -31.24
C ARG A 519 -2.38 11.42 -32.25
N LYS A 520 -2.79 11.30 -33.52
CA LYS A 520 -2.44 12.28 -34.56
C LYS A 520 -2.92 13.69 -34.19
N PHE A 521 -4.16 13.85 -33.77
CA PHE A 521 -4.72 15.15 -33.35
C PHE A 521 -3.92 15.77 -32.20
N CYS A 522 -3.56 14.97 -31.19
CA CYS A 522 -2.72 15.42 -30.08
C CYS A 522 -1.30 15.81 -30.54
N ASN A 523 -0.68 14.99 -31.39
CA ASN A 523 0.69 15.18 -31.87
C ASN A 523 0.81 16.41 -32.80
N ASP A 524 -0.16 16.62 -33.69
CA ASP A 524 -0.21 17.80 -34.58
C ASP A 524 -0.27 19.10 -33.75
N LEU A 525 -1.02 19.11 -32.65
CA LEU A 525 -1.07 20.23 -31.71
C LEU A 525 0.22 20.38 -30.89
N CYS A 526 0.84 19.28 -30.45
CA CYS A 526 2.14 19.32 -29.77
C CYS A 526 3.22 19.96 -30.65
N GLU A 527 3.29 19.58 -31.94
CA GLU A 527 4.27 20.13 -32.87
C GLU A 527 3.98 21.57 -33.27
N PHE A 528 2.70 21.95 -33.43
CA PHE A 528 2.31 23.33 -33.71
C PHE A 528 2.61 24.27 -32.53
N HIS A 529 2.34 23.82 -31.30
CA HIS A 529 2.55 24.60 -30.07
C HIS A 529 3.88 24.33 -29.36
N LYS A 530 4.87 23.69 -30.00
CA LYS A 530 6.12 23.28 -29.33
C LYS A 530 6.91 24.42 -28.67
N ALA A 531 6.78 25.65 -29.18
CA ALA A 531 7.38 26.85 -28.58
C ALA A 531 6.78 27.22 -27.20
N GLU A 532 5.55 26.80 -26.92
CA GLU A 532 4.92 26.92 -25.60
C GLU A 532 5.32 25.78 -24.64
N GLU A 533 6.11 24.78 -25.07
CA GLU A 533 6.53 23.63 -24.23
C GLU A 533 5.39 23.05 -23.36
N PRO A 534 4.30 22.54 -23.96
CA PRO A 534 3.17 21.99 -23.22
C PRO A 534 3.63 20.81 -22.35
N TRP A 535 3.40 20.90 -21.04
CA TRP A 535 3.68 19.86 -20.06
C TRP A 535 2.38 19.25 -19.57
N PHE A 536 2.37 17.92 -19.45
CA PHE A 536 1.25 17.16 -18.89
C PHE A 536 1.71 16.26 -17.74
N GLY A 537 0.87 16.17 -16.70
CA GLY A 537 0.94 15.17 -15.64
C GLY A 537 -0.44 14.52 -15.48
N LEU A 538 -0.52 13.20 -15.55
CA LEU A 538 -1.75 12.43 -15.71
C LEU A 538 -1.94 11.49 -14.51
N GLU A 539 -2.98 11.75 -13.71
CA GLU A 539 -3.33 11.03 -12.48
C GLU A 539 -4.41 9.97 -12.82
N GLN A 540 -4.03 8.71 -13.10
CA GLN A 540 -4.96 7.65 -13.51
C GLN A 540 -5.49 6.87 -12.31
N GLU A 541 -6.74 7.12 -11.93
CA GLU A 541 -7.46 6.30 -10.94
C GLU A 541 -8.00 5.02 -11.60
N TYR A 542 -8.01 3.90 -10.88
CA TYR A 542 -8.52 2.62 -11.37
C TYR A 542 -9.00 1.71 -10.22
N THR A 543 -10.01 0.88 -10.47
CA THR A 543 -10.54 -0.08 -9.49
C THR A 543 -10.13 -1.50 -9.83
N MET A 544 -9.64 -2.23 -8.83
CA MET A 544 -9.38 -3.66 -8.92
C MET A 544 -10.63 -4.48 -8.57
N LEU A 545 -10.94 -5.44 -9.42
CA LEU A 545 -12.03 -6.39 -9.32
C LEU A 545 -11.49 -7.83 -9.29
N ASP A 546 -12.27 -8.73 -8.72
CA ASP A 546 -12.11 -10.18 -8.87
C ASP A 546 -12.70 -10.62 -10.23
N VAL A 547 -12.43 -11.85 -10.68
CA VAL A 547 -12.84 -12.35 -12.01
C VAL A 547 -14.35 -12.51 -12.22
N ASP A 548 -15.14 -12.39 -11.15
CA ASP A 548 -16.61 -12.31 -11.21
C ASP A 548 -17.12 -10.85 -11.36
N GLY A 549 -16.22 -9.87 -11.50
CA GLY A 549 -16.55 -8.45 -11.63
C GLY A 549 -16.89 -7.76 -10.31
N TRP A 550 -16.82 -8.46 -9.17
CA TRP A 550 -17.02 -7.84 -7.85
C TRP A 550 -15.72 -7.18 -7.35
N GLY A 551 -15.83 -6.17 -6.48
CA GLY A 551 -14.67 -5.45 -5.94
C GLY A 551 -13.65 -6.38 -5.28
N LEU A 552 -12.36 -6.22 -5.59
CA LEU A 552 -11.30 -7.08 -5.06
C LEU A 552 -11.24 -6.95 -3.53
N GLY A 553 -11.37 -8.06 -2.80
CA GLY A 553 -11.39 -8.03 -1.33
C GLY A 553 -12.73 -7.62 -0.71
N TRP A 554 -13.74 -7.23 -1.50
CA TRP A 554 -15.08 -6.95 -0.99
C TRP A 554 -15.80 -8.26 -0.60
N PRO A 555 -16.64 -8.27 0.45
CA PRO A 555 -17.41 -9.46 0.81
C PRO A 555 -18.29 -9.95 -0.34
N LYS A 556 -18.21 -11.26 -0.63
CA LYS A 556 -19.03 -11.91 -1.66
C LYS A 556 -20.52 -11.90 -1.28
N GLY A 557 -21.39 -12.01 -2.29
CA GLY A 557 -22.84 -11.92 -2.11
C GLY A 557 -23.39 -10.48 -2.06
N GLY A 558 -22.68 -9.51 -2.68
CA GLY A 558 -23.12 -8.11 -2.74
C GLY A 558 -22.80 -7.29 -1.49
N GLY A 559 -21.92 -7.77 -0.60
CA GLY A 559 -21.54 -7.09 0.63
C GLY A 559 -20.45 -6.03 0.43
N PHE A 560 -20.46 -5.03 1.32
CA PHE A 560 -19.50 -3.91 1.32
C PHE A 560 -18.38 -4.16 2.35
N PRO A 561 -17.13 -3.74 2.09
CA PRO A 561 -16.04 -3.87 3.05
C PRO A 561 -16.34 -3.08 4.34
N ALA A 562 -16.00 -3.66 5.50
CA ALA A 562 -16.23 -3.07 6.82
C ALA A 562 -15.19 -1.97 7.17
N VAL A 563 -15.08 -0.98 6.27
CA VAL A 563 -14.02 0.03 6.20
C VAL A 563 -14.66 1.32 5.69
N ASN A 564 -14.67 2.39 6.50
CA ASN A 564 -14.97 3.71 5.97
C ASN A 564 -13.89 4.07 4.94
N TYR A 565 -14.26 4.62 3.79
CA TYR A 565 -13.34 4.84 2.68
C TYR A 565 -12.22 5.88 2.98
N GLU A 566 -12.46 6.78 3.92
CA GLU A 566 -11.44 7.63 4.58
C GLU A 566 -10.29 6.84 5.25
N PHE A 567 -10.42 5.52 5.36
CA PHE A 567 -9.37 4.63 5.84
C PHE A 567 -8.78 3.73 4.75
N SER A 568 -9.16 3.82 3.46
CA SER A 568 -8.49 3.06 2.38
C SER A 568 -7.33 3.83 1.74
N TYR A 569 -7.52 5.14 1.51
CA TYR A 569 -6.54 6.01 0.84
C TYR A 569 -5.17 5.99 1.54
N CYS A 570 -4.09 5.78 0.78
CA CYS A 570 -2.73 5.57 1.29
C CYS A 570 -2.57 4.51 2.41
N GLY A 571 -3.52 3.57 2.55
CA GLY A 571 -3.59 2.62 3.67
C GLY A 571 -2.47 1.60 3.79
N VAL A 572 -2.29 1.04 4.98
CA VAL A 572 -1.42 -0.11 5.29
C VAL A 572 -2.16 -1.10 6.21
N GLY A 573 -1.84 -2.39 6.07
CA GLY A 573 -2.50 -3.51 6.72
C GLY A 573 -3.72 -4.00 5.90
N ALA A 574 -3.79 -5.31 5.64
CA ALA A 574 -4.77 -5.93 4.73
C ALA A 574 -6.28 -5.75 5.07
N LYS A 575 -6.62 -4.99 6.12
CA LYS A 575 -7.99 -4.52 6.39
C LYS A 575 -8.34 -3.25 5.59
N TYR A 576 -7.37 -2.55 5.03
CA TYR A 576 -7.54 -1.19 4.47
C TYR A 576 -7.26 -1.08 2.97
N ILE A 577 -6.44 -1.98 2.44
CA ILE A 577 -6.13 -2.07 1.00
C ILE A 577 -6.17 -3.53 0.53
N ALA A 578 -6.42 -3.72 -0.76
CA ALA A 578 -6.26 -4.99 -1.46
C ALA A 578 -5.49 -4.76 -2.77
N GLY A 579 -4.70 -5.74 -3.20
CA GLY A 579 -4.02 -5.72 -4.50
C GLY A 579 -2.74 -4.89 -4.61
N ARG A 580 -2.10 -4.51 -3.49
CA ARG A 580 -0.83 -3.74 -3.51
C ARG A 580 0.24 -4.41 -4.39
N ASP A 581 0.32 -5.74 -4.36
CA ASP A 581 1.27 -6.53 -5.16
C ASP A 581 1.18 -6.23 -6.67
N VAL A 582 -0.02 -5.93 -7.18
CA VAL A 582 -0.28 -5.53 -8.58
C VAL A 582 0.25 -4.11 -8.83
N CYS A 583 -0.01 -3.18 -7.91
CA CYS A 583 0.47 -1.80 -7.94
C CYS A 583 2.02 -1.71 -7.88
N GLU A 584 2.67 -2.39 -6.93
CA GLU A 584 4.15 -2.41 -6.83
C GLU A 584 4.79 -3.06 -8.06
N SER A 585 4.17 -4.11 -8.60
CA SER A 585 4.62 -4.77 -9.84
C SER A 585 4.48 -3.86 -11.06
N HIS A 586 3.34 -3.18 -11.20
CA HIS A 586 3.05 -2.23 -12.27
C HIS A 586 4.01 -1.05 -12.28
N ALA A 587 4.20 -0.39 -11.12
CA ALA A 587 5.09 0.76 -10.99
C ALA A 587 6.52 0.40 -11.43
N LYS A 588 7.04 -0.75 -10.95
CA LYS A 588 8.40 -1.20 -11.30
C LYS A 588 8.52 -1.68 -12.75
N ALA A 589 7.46 -2.26 -13.33
CA ALA A 589 7.42 -2.60 -14.75
C ALA A 589 7.38 -1.35 -15.65
N CYS A 590 6.66 -0.29 -15.27
CA CYS A 590 6.65 0.99 -16.00
C CYS A 590 8.03 1.69 -15.97
N LEU A 591 8.68 1.71 -14.79
CA LEU A 591 10.04 2.22 -14.62
C LEU A 591 11.07 1.44 -15.45
N TYR A 592 10.90 0.13 -15.61
CA TYR A 592 11.75 -0.68 -16.50
C TYR A 592 11.46 -0.41 -17.99
N ALA A 593 10.19 -0.25 -18.36
CA ALA A 593 9.77 0.02 -19.74
C ALA A 593 10.29 1.37 -20.28
N GLY A 594 10.47 2.36 -19.40
CA GLY A 594 10.96 3.71 -19.73
C GLY A 594 9.89 4.80 -19.72
N CYS A 595 8.74 4.56 -19.08
CA CYS A 595 7.70 5.57 -18.90
C CYS A 595 8.11 6.58 -17.83
N ASP A 596 7.67 7.84 -17.97
CA ASP A 596 7.87 8.90 -16.99
C ASP A 596 6.89 8.69 -15.82
N PHE A 597 7.17 7.69 -14.97
CA PHE A 597 6.33 7.26 -13.85
C PHE A 597 6.76 7.98 -12.56
N GLU A 598 5.88 8.83 -12.01
CA GLU A 598 6.19 9.72 -10.88
C GLU A 598 5.81 9.11 -9.52
N GLY A 599 4.75 8.30 -9.46
CA GLY A 599 4.23 7.78 -8.20
C GLY A 599 2.94 6.95 -8.32
N THR A 600 2.47 6.49 -7.15
CA THR A 600 1.22 5.75 -6.99
C THR A 600 0.72 5.81 -5.55
N ASN A 601 -0.60 5.70 -5.34
CA ASN A 601 -1.23 5.58 -4.04
C ASN A 601 -2.44 4.63 -4.09
N ALA A 602 -2.80 4.07 -2.93
CA ALA A 602 -4.13 3.51 -2.75
C ALA A 602 -5.15 4.66 -2.69
N GLU A 603 -6.32 4.46 -3.29
CA GLU A 603 -7.36 5.49 -3.40
C GLU A 603 -8.44 5.36 -2.32
N VAL A 604 -9.35 6.34 -2.26
CA VAL A 604 -10.42 6.45 -1.26
C VAL A 604 -11.29 5.20 -1.21
N MET A 605 -11.79 4.72 -2.36
CA MET A 605 -12.57 3.49 -2.39
C MET A 605 -11.67 2.27 -2.15
N PHE A 606 -12.10 1.35 -1.28
CA PHE A 606 -11.35 0.11 -1.02
C PHE A 606 -11.13 -0.71 -2.30
N ALA A 607 -9.87 -1.06 -2.55
CA ALA A 607 -9.34 -1.68 -3.78
C ALA A 607 -9.33 -0.79 -5.04
N CYS A 608 -9.54 0.51 -4.88
CA CYS A 608 -9.16 1.53 -5.85
C CYS A 608 -7.71 1.98 -5.60
N TRP A 609 -7.03 2.38 -6.66
CA TRP A 609 -5.64 2.86 -6.66
C TRP A 609 -5.48 3.97 -7.71
N GLU A 610 -4.40 4.74 -7.64
CA GLU A 610 -4.00 5.73 -8.63
C GLU A 610 -2.52 5.54 -9.02
N TRP A 611 -2.14 5.84 -10.26
CA TRP A 611 -0.74 6.07 -10.64
C TRP A 611 -0.57 7.36 -11.44
N GLN A 612 0.62 7.98 -11.34
CA GLN A 612 0.91 9.26 -11.98
C GLN A 612 1.97 9.13 -13.09
N ILE A 613 1.66 9.64 -14.29
CA ILE A 613 2.58 9.73 -15.45
C ILE A 613 2.88 11.20 -15.77
N GLY A 614 4.14 11.55 -16.02
CA GLY A 614 4.60 12.91 -16.30
C GLY A 614 5.83 13.27 -15.45
N THR A 615 6.03 14.51 -15.03
CA THR A 615 5.50 15.74 -15.65
C THR A 615 6.30 16.03 -16.92
N THR A 616 5.77 15.67 -18.09
CA THR A 616 6.57 15.52 -19.32
C THR A 616 6.02 16.30 -20.51
N ILE A 617 6.86 16.47 -21.55
CA ILE A 617 6.59 17.37 -22.69
C ILE A 617 5.76 16.69 -23.78
N GLY A 618 4.69 17.36 -24.20
CA GLY A 618 3.93 17.03 -25.41
C GLY A 618 3.36 15.62 -25.43
N ILE A 619 3.52 14.92 -26.54
CA ILE A 619 2.85 13.64 -26.82
C ILE A 619 3.27 12.51 -25.86
N LYS A 620 4.48 12.58 -25.29
CA LYS A 620 5.05 11.50 -24.46
C LYS A 620 4.17 11.15 -23.27
N ALA A 621 3.51 12.12 -22.64
CA ALA A 621 2.62 11.85 -21.50
C ALA A 621 1.47 10.90 -21.86
N ALA A 622 0.88 11.07 -23.05
CA ALA A 622 -0.22 10.24 -23.51
C ALA A 622 0.25 8.89 -24.08
N ASP A 623 1.42 8.87 -24.75
CA ASP A 623 2.08 7.63 -25.19
C ASP A 623 2.45 6.74 -23.98
N ASP A 624 3.06 7.33 -22.95
CA ASP A 624 3.44 6.67 -21.69
C ASP A 624 2.20 6.24 -20.90
N MET A 625 1.13 7.03 -20.87
CA MET A 625 -0.11 6.65 -20.20
C MET A 625 -0.73 5.40 -20.86
N TRP A 626 -0.81 5.35 -22.19
CA TRP A 626 -1.27 4.15 -22.90
C TRP A 626 -0.34 2.94 -22.70
N MET A 627 0.98 3.14 -22.64
CA MET A 627 1.92 2.07 -22.26
C MET A 627 1.73 1.61 -20.82
N SER A 628 1.52 2.51 -19.86
CA SER A 628 1.29 2.16 -18.46
C SER A 628 -0.06 1.45 -18.27
N ARG A 629 -1.11 1.79 -19.03
CA ARG A 629 -2.37 1.02 -19.12
C ARG A 629 -2.14 -0.38 -19.69
N TYR A 630 -1.29 -0.53 -20.72
CA TYR A 630 -0.91 -1.84 -21.26
C TYR A 630 -0.21 -2.70 -20.20
N VAL A 631 0.77 -2.12 -19.50
CA VAL A 631 1.49 -2.80 -18.41
C VAL A 631 0.54 -3.18 -17.28
N MET A 632 -0.42 -2.31 -16.90
CA MET A 632 -1.39 -2.59 -15.84
C MET A 632 -2.25 -3.83 -16.15
N SER A 633 -2.81 -3.91 -17.36
CA SER A 633 -3.60 -5.07 -17.79
C SER A 633 -2.76 -6.36 -17.74
N ARG A 634 -1.55 -6.32 -18.31
CA ARG A 634 -0.66 -7.50 -18.42
C ARG A 634 -0.14 -7.98 -17.06
N VAL A 635 0.16 -7.08 -16.13
CA VAL A 635 0.48 -7.43 -14.73
C VAL A 635 -0.76 -8.01 -14.03
N SER A 636 -1.93 -7.40 -14.22
CA SER A 636 -3.18 -7.86 -13.59
C SER A 636 -3.60 -9.26 -14.06
N GLU A 637 -3.40 -9.58 -15.35
CA GLU A 637 -3.58 -10.92 -15.93
C GLU A 637 -2.73 -12.00 -15.23
N ASP A 638 -1.48 -11.68 -14.85
CA ASP A 638 -0.59 -12.61 -14.13
C ASP A 638 -1.06 -12.87 -12.70
N TYR A 639 -1.53 -11.81 -12.02
CA TYR A 639 -2.12 -11.87 -10.68
C TYR A 639 -3.56 -12.41 -10.67
N GLY A 640 -4.24 -12.46 -11.83
CA GLY A 640 -5.63 -12.89 -11.94
C GLY A 640 -6.66 -11.85 -11.50
N VAL A 641 -6.24 -10.59 -11.36
CA VAL A 641 -7.09 -9.44 -11.01
C VAL A 641 -7.66 -8.83 -12.30
N VAL A 642 -8.88 -8.34 -12.26
CA VAL A 642 -9.48 -7.54 -13.34
C VAL A 642 -9.33 -6.07 -12.97
N VAL A 643 -8.82 -5.23 -13.87
CA VAL A 643 -8.75 -3.77 -13.67
C VAL A 643 -9.86 -3.11 -14.49
N THR A 644 -10.56 -2.15 -13.89
CA THR A 644 -11.51 -1.29 -14.59
C THR A 644 -11.20 0.19 -14.42
N TYR A 645 -11.29 0.91 -15.54
CA TYR A 645 -11.19 2.37 -15.64
C TYR A 645 -12.58 3.04 -15.72
N HIS A 646 -13.67 2.25 -15.71
CA HIS A 646 -15.04 2.75 -15.86
C HIS A 646 -15.39 3.80 -14.79
N PRO A 647 -15.77 5.05 -15.13
CA PRO A 647 -15.81 6.20 -14.21
C PRO A 647 -16.63 6.07 -12.93
N LYS A 648 -17.56 5.11 -12.84
CA LYS A 648 -18.37 4.86 -11.64
C LYS A 648 -18.59 3.35 -11.38
N PRO A 649 -17.53 2.58 -11.09
CA PRO A 649 -17.54 1.13 -11.28
C PRO A 649 -18.42 0.39 -10.25
N MET A 650 -18.52 0.91 -9.02
CA MET A 650 -19.39 0.36 -7.97
C MET A 650 -20.72 1.13 -7.82
N GLY A 651 -21.07 1.99 -8.79
CA GLY A 651 -22.33 2.74 -8.82
C GLY A 651 -22.40 3.96 -7.88
N ALA A 652 -23.58 4.58 -7.83
CA ALA A 652 -23.77 5.95 -7.31
C ALA A 652 -23.49 6.16 -5.80
N LYS A 653 -23.38 5.11 -5.00
CA LYS A 653 -23.14 5.19 -3.54
C LYS A 653 -21.66 5.26 -3.14
N HIS A 654 -20.74 5.06 -4.09
CA HIS A 654 -19.30 4.92 -3.84
C HIS A 654 -18.53 6.00 -4.62
N PRO A 655 -17.24 6.26 -4.33
CA PRO A 655 -16.38 7.08 -5.19
C PRO A 655 -16.39 6.59 -6.65
N GLY A 656 -16.05 7.49 -7.57
CA GLY A 656 -15.81 7.11 -8.97
C GLY A 656 -14.33 6.86 -9.24
N VAL A 657 -13.96 6.81 -10.51
CA VAL A 657 -12.55 6.89 -10.96
C VAL A 657 -12.36 7.97 -12.02
N GLY A 658 -11.45 8.91 -11.78
CA GLY A 658 -11.04 9.97 -12.70
C GLY A 658 -9.77 9.65 -13.50
N MET A 659 -9.44 10.54 -14.43
CA MET A 659 -8.04 10.74 -14.82
C MET A 659 -7.72 12.25 -14.81
N HIS A 660 -7.20 12.78 -13.71
CA HIS A 660 -6.94 14.24 -13.64
C HIS A 660 -5.77 14.62 -14.55
N HIS A 661 -5.90 15.76 -15.22
CA HIS A 661 -4.88 16.26 -16.15
C HIS A 661 -4.29 17.57 -15.63
N ASN A 662 -3.09 17.47 -15.06
CA ASN A 662 -2.25 18.62 -14.76
C ASN A 662 -1.64 19.15 -16.06
N PHE A 663 -1.90 20.42 -16.39
CA PHE A 663 -1.43 21.05 -17.63
C PHE A 663 -0.77 22.40 -17.37
N SER A 664 0.35 22.65 -18.05
CA SER A 664 0.98 23.98 -18.11
C SER A 664 1.74 24.21 -19.42
N THR A 665 1.90 25.46 -19.80
CA THR A 665 2.88 25.88 -20.82
C THR A 665 4.05 26.65 -20.19
N LYS A 666 5.10 26.89 -20.98
CA LYS A 666 6.21 27.78 -20.65
C LYS A 666 5.73 29.14 -20.16
N ARG A 667 4.71 29.74 -20.79
CA ARG A 667 4.08 30.99 -20.35
C ARG A 667 3.39 30.85 -18.98
N MET A 668 2.72 29.73 -18.71
CA MET A 668 2.12 29.47 -17.38
C MET A 668 3.17 29.25 -16.27
N ARG A 669 4.33 28.68 -16.61
CA ARG A 669 5.48 28.43 -15.71
C ARG A 669 6.43 29.63 -15.57
N SER A 670 6.26 30.69 -16.37
CA SER A 670 7.06 31.92 -16.35
C SER A 670 6.47 32.99 -15.43
N ASP A 671 7.24 34.02 -15.07
CA ASP A 671 6.76 35.08 -14.18
C ASP A 671 5.54 35.83 -14.75
N GLY A 672 4.52 36.06 -13.90
CA GLY A 672 3.20 36.55 -14.33
C GLY A 672 2.29 35.49 -14.99
N GLY A 673 2.77 34.25 -15.13
CA GLY A 673 2.05 33.15 -15.79
C GLY A 673 0.69 32.81 -15.19
N PHE A 674 0.43 33.13 -13.91
CA PHE A 674 -0.88 32.97 -13.27
C PHE A 674 -2.00 33.69 -14.04
N LYS A 675 -1.74 34.88 -14.61
CA LYS A 675 -2.73 35.57 -15.45
C LYS A 675 -3.08 34.77 -16.71
N PHE A 676 -2.11 34.05 -17.28
CA PHE A 676 -2.39 33.18 -18.43
C PHE A 676 -3.16 31.92 -18.03
N ILE A 677 -2.95 31.40 -16.82
CA ILE A 677 -3.77 30.32 -16.27
C ILE A 677 -5.24 30.79 -16.14
N GLU A 678 -5.49 32.00 -15.63
CA GLU A 678 -6.83 32.60 -15.60
C GLU A 678 -7.43 32.82 -17.01
N GLU A 679 -6.64 33.33 -17.97
CA GLU A 679 -7.03 33.47 -19.38
C GLU A 679 -7.41 32.11 -20.02
N CYS A 680 -6.75 31.02 -19.65
CA CYS A 680 -7.02 29.67 -20.15
C CYS A 680 -8.22 29.02 -19.44
N ILE A 681 -8.40 29.21 -18.13
CA ILE A 681 -9.61 28.80 -17.41
C ILE A 681 -10.85 29.45 -18.03
N GLY A 682 -10.80 30.75 -18.33
CA GLY A 682 -11.90 31.46 -19.02
C GLY A 682 -12.17 30.99 -20.46
N ARG A 683 -11.25 30.23 -21.09
CA ARG A 683 -11.48 29.53 -22.37
C ARG A 683 -12.11 28.15 -22.12
N LEU A 684 -11.63 27.42 -21.11
CA LEU A 684 -12.16 26.10 -20.72
C LEU A 684 -13.59 26.16 -20.18
N GLU A 685 -13.97 27.23 -19.51
CA GLU A 685 -15.34 27.52 -19.06
C GLU A 685 -16.30 27.65 -20.26
N LYS A 686 -15.97 28.54 -21.21
CA LYS A 686 -16.75 28.77 -22.44
C LYS A 686 -16.86 27.53 -23.32
N ASN A 687 -15.89 26.62 -23.22
CA ASN A 687 -15.85 25.35 -23.94
C ASN A 687 -16.24 24.13 -23.05
N HIS A 688 -16.82 24.34 -21.86
CA HIS A 688 -17.04 23.27 -20.89
C HIS A 688 -17.73 22.04 -21.50
N MET A 689 -18.87 22.20 -22.18
CA MET A 689 -19.60 21.08 -22.80
C MET A 689 -18.95 20.51 -24.08
N LYS A 690 -18.01 21.23 -24.72
CA LYS A 690 -17.15 20.66 -25.79
C LYS A 690 -16.17 19.66 -25.20
N HIS A 691 -15.59 19.97 -24.04
CA HIS A 691 -14.71 19.06 -23.32
C HIS A 691 -15.50 17.88 -22.73
N MET A 692 -16.61 18.14 -22.03
CA MET A 692 -17.39 17.10 -21.34
C MET A 692 -17.82 15.93 -22.25
N LYS A 693 -18.20 16.22 -23.49
CA LYS A 693 -18.58 15.23 -24.52
C LYS A 693 -17.44 14.32 -25.01
N ASN A 694 -16.20 14.61 -24.62
CA ASN A 694 -14.97 13.94 -25.07
C ASN A 694 -14.06 13.56 -23.88
N TYR A 695 -14.56 13.69 -22.65
CA TYR A 695 -13.80 13.55 -21.39
C TYR A 695 -14.10 12.20 -20.69
N GLY A 696 -14.54 11.21 -21.45
CA GLY A 696 -14.87 9.84 -21.07
C GLY A 696 -15.29 9.11 -22.34
N ASN A 697 -15.30 7.77 -22.33
CA ASN A 697 -15.71 7.03 -23.53
C ASN A 697 -17.24 6.97 -23.69
N ASP A 698 -17.96 7.13 -22.57
CA ASP A 698 -19.39 7.42 -22.52
C ASP A 698 -19.64 8.70 -21.71
N GLU A 699 -20.46 9.61 -22.24
CA GLU A 699 -20.89 10.81 -21.52
C GLU A 699 -21.62 10.42 -20.23
N MET A 700 -22.42 9.35 -20.26
CA MET A 700 -23.30 8.94 -19.17
C MET A 700 -22.54 8.33 -17.99
N THR A 701 -21.42 7.64 -18.21
CA THR A 701 -20.60 7.10 -17.10
C THR A 701 -19.84 8.20 -16.37
N ASN A 702 -19.21 9.13 -17.09
CA ASN A 702 -18.56 10.28 -16.46
C ASN A 702 -19.58 11.25 -15.83
N ARG A 703 -20.81 11.33 -16.36
CA ARG A 703 -21.95 12.02 -15.72
C ARG A 703 -22.42 11.35 -14.42
N GLN A 704 -22.31 10.03 -14.28
CA GLN A 704 -22.52 9.33 -13.00
C GLN A 704 -21.37 9.57 -12.00
N ARG A 705 -20.14 9.84 -12.48
CA ARG A 705 -19.01 10.25 -11.65
C ARG A 705 -19.19 11.67 -11.12
N LEU A 706 -19.26 12.63 -12.04
CA LEU A 706 -19.33 14.08 -11.81
C LEU A 706 -20.71 14.51 -11.30
N SER A 707 -20.96 14.20 -10.03
CA SER A 707 -22.27 14.29 -9.39
C SER A 707 -22.38 15.42 -8.37
N GLY A 708 -21.31 16.21 -8.17
CA GLY A 708 -21.22 17.17 -7.06
C GLY A 708 -20.92 16.50 -5.71
N LYS A 709 -20.68 15.18 -5.70
CA LYS A 709 -20.37 14.34 -4.53
C LYS A 709 -19.04 13.62 -4.75
N PHE A 710 -18.43 13.10 -3.67
CA PHE A 710 -17.15 12.40 -3.74
C PHE A 710 -16.08 13.23 -4.49
N GLU A 711 -15.87 14.47 -4.05
CA GLU A 711 -14.83 15.36 -4.60
C GLU A 711 -14.89 15.56 -6.12
N THR A 712 -16.11 15.73 -6.63
CA THR A 712 -16.36 16.11 -8.03
C THR A 712 -17.19 17.40 -8.12
N ALA A 713 -17.00 18.16 -9.20
CA ALA A 713 -18.00 19.12 -9.65
C ALA A 713 -19.19 18.39 -10.32
N PRO A 714 -20.40 18.98 -10.39
CA PRO A 714 -21.49 18.47 -11.19
C PRO A 714 -21.17 18.53 -12.70
N PHE A 715 -21.54 17.51 -13.47
CA PHE A 715 -21.14 17.32 -14.87
C PHE A 715 -21.40 18.52 -15.79
N ASP A 716 -22.58 19.16 -15.67
CA ASP A 716 -22.99 20.29 -16.52
C ASP A 716 -22.61 21.67 -15.95
N LYS A 717 -21.76 21.72 -14.92
CA LYS A 717 -21.33 22.96 -14.26
C LYS A 717 -19.81 23.07 -14.24
N PHE A 718 -19.31 24.14 -14.85
CA PHE A 718 -17.92 24.56 -14.67
C PHE A 718 -17.73 25.30 -13.35
N SER A 719 -16.62 25.05 -12.67
CA SER A 719 -16.14 25.81 -11.52
C SER A 719 -14.62 25.67 -11.40
N TRP A 720 -13.96 26.66 -10.79
CA TRP A 720 -12.53 26.58 -10.50
C TRP A 720 -12.22 27.13 -9.11
N GLY A 721 -11.06 26.78 -8.54
CA GLY A 721 -10.63 27.34 -7.26
C GLY A 721 -9.25 26.90 -6.77
N MET A 722 -8.67 27.72 -5.90
CA MET A 722 -7.44 27.41 -5.16
C MET A 722 -7.70 26.24 -4.21
N ALA A 723 -6.86 25.20 -4.25
CA ALA A 723 -6.91 23.94 -3.47
C ALA A 723 -8.22 23.11 -3.55
N ASN A 724 -9.28 23.63 -4.15
CA ASN A 724 -10.65 23.12 -4.07
C ASN A 724 -10.86 21.77 -4.78
N ARG A 725 -10.88 20.67 -4.04
CA ARG A 725 -11.21 19.31 -4.53
C ARG A 725 -12.70 19.10 -4.91
N LYS A 726 -13.53 20.14 -4.91
CA LYS A 726 -14.91 20.12 -5.46
C LYS A 726 -15.07 20.97 -6.73
N ALA A 727 -13.98 21.56 -7.23
CA ALA A 727 -13.97 22.34 -8.47
C ALA A 727 -13.77 21.46 -9.71
N SER A 728 -14.17 21.96 -10.90
CA SER A 728 -13.83 21.36 -12.18
C SER A 728 -12.34 21.51 -12.51
N ILE A 729 -11.78 22.70 -12.26
CA ILE A 729 -10.34 22.99 -12.34
C ILE A 729 -9.82 23.34 -10.94
N ARG A 730 -8.86 22.58 -10.42
CA ARG A 730 -8.15 22.92 -9.17
C ARG A 730 -6.84 23.64 -9.50
N LEU A 731 -6.52 24.65 -8.70
CA LEU A 731 -5.23 25.33 -8.73
C LEU A 731 -4.46 25.02 -7.45
N PRO A 732 -3.20 24.55 -7.49
CA PRO A 732 -2.45 24.25 -6.28
C PRO A 732 -2.31 25.49 -5.39
N ARG A 733 -2.41 25.31 -4.07
CA ARG A 733 -2.59 26.39 -3.07
C ARG A 733 -1.64 27.57 -3.22
N ASN A 734 -0.38 27.31 -3.59
CA ASN A 734 0.68 28.29 -3.68
C ASN A 734 0.75 29.07 -5.01
N ILE A 735 0.12 28.63 -6.10
CA ILE A 735 0.42 29.22 -7.43
C ILE A 735 0.03 30.70 -7.56
N LYS A 736 -0.97 31.16 -6.79
CA LYS A 736 -1.37 32.58 -6.75
C LYS A 736 -0.33 33.44 -6.03
N THR A 737 0.31 32.90 -4.99
CA THR A 737 1.39 33.56 -4.24
C THR A 737 2.71 33.55 -5.02
N VAL A 738 2.97 32.47 -5.77
CA VAL A 738 4.17 32.31 -6.61
C VAL A 738 4.01 33.00 -7.99
N GLY A 739 2.79 33.36 -8.38
CA GLY A 739 2.47 34.10 -9.61
C GLY A 739 2.57 33.28 -10.90
N LYS A 740 2.76 31.96 -10.82
CA LYS A 740 2.99 31.01 -11.93
C LYS A 740 2.82 29.56 -11.48
N GLY A 741 2.62 28.64 -12.42
CA GLY A 741 2.45 27.21 -12.11
C GLY A 741 1.74 26.41 -13.21
N PHE A 742 0.80 25.54 -12.78
CA PHE A 742 -0.02 24.67 -13.62
C PHE A 742 -1.47 24.65 -13.11
N MET A 743 -2.38 24.05 -13.87
CA MET A 743 -3.77 23.79 -13.46
C MET A 743 -4.13 22.31 -13.59
N GLU A 744 -4.96 21.82 -12.66
CA GLU A 744 -5.43 20.43 -12.55
C GLU A 744 -6.87 20.35 -13.09
N ASP A 745 -7.06 19.80 -14.30
CA ASP A 745 -8.40 19.55 -14.85
C ASP A 745 -8.94 18.21 -14.32
N ARG A 746 -9.96 18.29 -13.46
CA ARG A 746 -10.50 17.14 -12.70
C ARG A 746 -11.68 16.46 -13.39
N ARG A 747 -12.12 17.00 -14.53
CA ARG A 747 -13.30 16.55 -15.28
C ARG A 747 -13.13 15.23 -16.07
N PRO A 748 -11.95 14.80 -16.55
CA PRO A 748 -11.85 13.55 -17.30
C PRO A 748 -12.11 12.32 -16.42
N GLY A 749 -12.92 11.38 -16.92
CA GLY A 749 -13.16 10.08 -16.30
C GLY A 749 -11.97 9.12 -16.49
N GLY A 750 -11.87 8.09 -15.64
CA GLY A 750 -10.76 7.13 -15.72
C GLY A 750 -10.61 6.43 -17.06
N ASP A 751 -11.70 6.29 -17.83
CA ASP A 751 -11.79 5.62 -19.13
C ASP A 751 -11.42 6.51 -20.33
N CYS A 752 -11.17 7.80 -20.14
CA CYS A 752 -10.93 8.72 -21.25
C CYS A 752 -9.61 8.44 -22.00
N ASP A 753 -9.54 8.88 -23.26
CA ASP A 753 -8.31 8.81 -24.05
C ASP A 753 -7.41 10.03 -23.71
N PRO A 754 -6.20 9.83 -23.15
CA PRO A 754 -5.27 10.93 -22.85
C PRO A 754 -4.90 11.76 -24.08
N TYR A 755 -4.85 11.19 -25.30
CA TYR A 755 -4.57 11.97 -26.51
C TYR A 755 -5.67 13.02 -26.76
N LEU A 756 -6.93 12.60 -26.66
CA LEU A 756 -8.08 13.46 -26.94
C LEU A 756 -8.21 14.57 -25.90
N VAL A 757 -7.99 14.25 -24.61
CA VAL A 757 -8.03 15.23 -23.52
C VAL A 757 -6.85 16.21 -23.60
N CYS A 758 -5.62 15.74 -23.77
CA CYS A 758 -4.44 16.60 -23.92
C CYS A 758 -4.54 17.50 -25.17
N GLY A 759 -5.05 16.95 -26.28
CA GLY A 759 -5.35 17.69 -27.51
C GLY A 759 -6.40 18.79 -27.28
N LEU A 760 -7.54 18.47 -26.65
CA LEU A 760 -8.58 19.46 -26.35
C LEU A 760 -8.12 20.55 -25.38
N LEU A 761 -7.24 20.23 -24.43
CA LEU A 761 -6.60 21.23 -23.56
C LEU A 761 -5.76 22.21 -24.38
N MET A 762 -4.88 21.72 -25.28
CA MET A 762 -4.09 22.61 -26.15
C MET A 762 -4.96 23.40 -27.12
N ASP A 763 -5.91 22.78 -27.80
CA ASP A 763 -6.81 23.41 -28.78
C ASP A 763 -7.61 24.58 -28.15
N THR A 764 -8.18 24.37 -26.96
CA THR A 764 -8.95 25.41 -26.27
C THR A 764 -8.06 26.44 -25.55
N CYS A 765 -6.89 26.07 -25.03
CA CYS A 765 -6.03 27.01 -24.32
C CYS A 765 -5.14 27.85 -25.26
N LEU A 766 -4.62 27.25 -26.33
CA LEU A 766 -3.58 27.80 -27.21
C LEU A 766 -4.07 28.05 -28.65
N GLY A 767 -5.07 27.29 -29.11
CA GLY A 767 -5.68 27.40 -30.44
C GLY A 767 -5.50 26.16 -31.31
N SER A 768 -6.28 26.05 -32.39
CA SER A 768 -6.27 24.88 -33.28
C SER A 768 -5.05 24.84 -34.20
N ALA A 769 -4.56 23.64 -34.50
CA ALA A 769 -3.52 23.43 -35.50
C ALA A 769 -4.05 23.60 -36.94
N PRO A 770 -3.27 24.16 -37.89
CA PRO A 770 -3.68 24.30 -39.29
C PRO A 770 -4.07 22.97 -39.93
N GLY A 771 -5.19 22.96 -40.65
CA GLY A 771 -5.74 21.74 -41.27
C GLY A 771 -6.52 20.82 -40.32
N GLY A 772 -6.47 21.04 -38.99
CA GLY A 772 -7.24 20.32 -37.98
C GLY A 772 -8.74 20.68 -37.94
N GLY A 773 -9.35 20.95 -39.10
CA GLY A 773 -10.76 21.30 -39.20
C GLY A 773 -11.64 20.12 -38.81
N SER A 774 -12.52 20.31 -37.81
CA SER A 774 -13.47 19.28 -37.44
C SER A 774 -14.39 18.96 -38.62
N THR A 775 -14.46 17.68 -38.98
CA THR A 775 -15.52 17.18 -39.85
C THR A 775 -16.85 17.41 -39.14
N LYS A 776 -17.59 18.44 -39.56
CA LYS A 776 -18.95 18.69 -39.07
C LYS A 776 -19.77 17.42 -39.23
N LYS A 777 -20.15 16.77 -38.13
CA LYS A 777 -21.30 15.87 -38.16
C LYS A 777 -22.51 16.73 -38.54
N CYS A 778 -23.18 16.33 -39.61
CA CYS A 778 -24.46 16.90 -40.01
C CYS A 778 -25.59 16.32 -39.16
#